data_AF-A0A974U168-F1
#
_entry.id   AF-A0A974U168-F1
#
_cell.length_a   1.000
_cell.length_b   1.000
_cell.length_c   1.000
_cell.angle_alpha   90.00
_cell.angle_beta   90.00
_cell.angle_gamma   90.00
#
_symmetry.space_group_name_H-M   'P 1'
#
loop_
_entity.id
_entity.type
_entity.pdbx_description
1 polymer ?
#
loop_
_entity_poly.entity_id
_entity_poly.type
_entity_poly.pdbx_seq_one_letter_code
_entity_poly.pdbx_strand_id
1 'polypeptide(L)'
;MADTIQIASKKIKTRYLKLITGGLNLGTKTSPVNKVDFGGYFQDFQRGRIYTHHTVGTFEVHGGILKKYKSRGEFGRSTFTRRRELGFPKSNEKRTVEGFPKSIFESGEIIYVPHTNGGVSISGSIYKDWKTSSKLKTYGYPVTSNMLSAQMELVFFERGISIYNKSINEKPIWLRLSCPLIGSPGITKTDLSNLPIKLSLDLKSFNKLGGMDGINKIIKGRIALRQVNAKDKIISLKIGKTSRSLNPLGLSKRKKITLHLSSTVLLGGPRFDHAPKLYDLVCKNESNTFYNLSPHCIYSRKSWEDFGILHATDIHVSKRIDNFKNKFNEAKRKHPAHSQTIDAGITALNNWNNGFRDFIRYANAMYKEGIVDGIIATGDLVDYLFEGTDNKSAGGNFKFFKDLLLGRSPYPEGEHNQEELLVPIFTSLGNHDYRVNPYQVYQRIDIPIVSDKDVKQYGPYNLSKKEARILQGGNPEKFNNGDEGRIKISRDTAFKQAIPATKTKFWKKDYLSYYKSYINKSMNYQVLLDKHKLILLDTGPDLGSPDGSWDSWSAFTTNFGFGDSNEEAFQNRHSPNSKGPDSLAYNRLKQIKTTDGIIIVGMHAPPINTFGNEYPHYFRETEHAQADELETVNYIRRHKKHLFMDPLGHHPLSNKMAKANVKARFPNWLTNSSAFKFGSNKELLDNGVSRGDIKNFLKLLCGLEGSKKPIDLLLCGHDHISSEIRLKWKNNRMEYYTDFYSENPLRYHTSKKYKGEFGAYNLVKIAIKAGARVNQPIRIIQEEGNDVKLLEIPPYSKPLNEASNKRDWWQHHKPLLIQGTPLGPTEHTNRTRKLPAPSQPSNEGCKLLIIRKNKIDKILHISRRELSKSNYTISKDVHPVTFKSTIKPSSTNAPLTTNL
;
A
#
# COMPACT_ATOMS: atom_id res chain seq x y z
N MET A 1 -8.59 -46.94 -34.85
CA MET A 1 -8.30 -48.16 -34.08
C MET A 1 -7.55 -47.79 -32.80
N ALA A 2 -7.77 -48.51 -31.70
CA ALA A 2 -6.99 -48.30 -30.48
C ALA A 2 -5.51 -48.63 -30.73
N ASP A 3 -4.60 -47.85 -30.15
CA ASP A 3 -3.16 -48.11 -30.28
C ASP A 3 -2.81 -49.48 -29.67
N THR A 4 -1.85 -50.20 -30.26
CA THR A 4 -1.21 -51.34 -29.60
C THR A 4 -0.20 -50.84 -28.55
N ILE A 5 0.20 -51.70 -27.62
CA ILE A 5 1.21 -51.34 -26.61
C ILE A 5 2.56 -50.94 -27.24
N GLN A 6 2.95 -51.52 -28.39
CA GLN A 6 4.15 -51.13 -29.12
C GLN A 6 4.01 -49.71 -29.71
N ILE A 7 2.85 -49.38 -30.30
CA ILE A 7 2.58 -48.05 -30.84
C ILE A 7 2.58 -47.01 -29.71
N ALA A 8 1.92 -47.33 -28.59
CA ALA A 8 1.90 -46.47 -27.40
C ALA A 8 3.31 -46.22 -26.85
N SER A 9 4.13 -47.27 -26.75
CA SER A 9 5.54 -47.18 -26.33
C SER A 9 6.36 -46.26 -27.24
N LYS A 10 6.21 -46.40 -28.57
CA LYS A 10 6.88 -45.52 -29.54
C LYS A 10 6.45 -44.06 -29.38
N LYS A 11 5.13 -43.80 -29.27
CA LYS A 11 4.58 -42.45 -29.06
C LYS A 11 5.10 -41.80 -27.78
N ILE A 12 5.11 -42.55 -26.68
CA ILE A 12 5.63 -42.10 -25.37
C ILE A 12 7.13 -41.77 -25.48
N LYS A 13 7.93 -42.67 -26.07
CA LYS A 13 9.38 -42.44 -26.28
C LYS A 13 9.62 -41.17 -27.11
N THR A 14 8.90 -41.00 -28.21
CA THR A 14 9.00 -39.78 -29.05
C THR A 14 8.65 -38.52 -28.25
N ARG A 15 7.59 -38.56 -27.44
CA ARG A 15 7.22 -37.41 -26.59
C ARG A 15 8.30 -37.12 -25.56
N TYR A 16 8.81 -38.13 -24.86
CA TYR A 16 9.86 -37.96 -23.85
C TYR A 16 11.11 -37.28 -24.43
N LEU A 17 11.58 -37.72 -25.61
CA LEU A 17 12.72 -37.10 -26.29
C LEU A 17 12.44 -35.63 -26.63
N LYS A 18 11.25 -35.30 -27.13
CA LYS A 18 10.85 -33.91 -27.40
C LYS A 18 10.82 -33.03 -26.15
N LEU A 19 10.46 -33.58 -25.00
CA LEU A 19 10.46 -32.85 -23.73
C LEU A 19 11.87 -32.53 -23.27
N ILE A 20 12.80 -33.50 -23.38
CA ILE A 20 14.22 -33.27 -23.07
C ILE A 20 14.79 -32.15 -23.94
N THR A 21 14.57 -32.20 -25.26
CA THR A 21 15.04 -31.15 -26.17
C THR A 21 14.42 -29.79 -25.87
N GLY A 22 13.22 -29.77 -25.29
CA GLY A 22 12.51 -28.56 -24.84
C GLY A 22 12.87 -28.09 -23.43
N GLY A 23 13.89 -28.69 -22.79
CA GLY A 23 14.36 -28.30 -21.46
C GLY A 23 13.61 -28.93 -20.27
N LEU A 24 12.69 -29.87 -20.51
CA LEU A 24 11.98 -30.62 -19.46
C LEU A 24 12.43 -32.08 -19.42
N ASN A 25 13.30 -32.41 -18.47
CA ASN A 25 13.75 -33.79 -18.24
C ASN A 25 12.95 -34.45 -17.10
N LEU A 26 12.12 -35.44 -17.43
CA LEU A 26 11.31 -36.19 -16.45
C LEU A 26 12.12 -37.24 -15.66
N GLY A 27 13.41 -37.44 -15.98
CA GLY A 27 14.25 -38.48 -15.39
C GLY A 27 14.01 -39.86 -16.02
N THR A 28 14.58 -40.90 -15.41
CA THR A 28 14.49 -42.27 -15.95
C THR A 28 13.05 -42.82 -15.87
N LYS A 29 12.73 -43.77 -16.76
CA LYS A 29 11.47 -44.54 -16.70
C LYS A 29 11.45 -45.36 -15.40
N THR A 30 10.32 -45.37 -14.70
CA THR A 30 10.13 -46.11 -13.44
C THR A 30 9.09 -47.22 -13.56
N SER A 31 8.48 -47.39 -14.74
CA SER A 31 7.52 -48.46 -15.03
C SER A 31 7.56 -48.88 -16.50
N PRO A 32 7.03 -50.07 -16.84
CA PRO A 32 6.65 -50.40 -18.21
C PRO A 32 5.50 -49.51 -18.70
N VAL A 33 5.16 -49.60 -19.99
CA VAL A 33 3.94 -48.95 -20.52
C VAL A 33 2.73 -49.73 -20.01
N ASN A 34 1.83 -49.05 -19.32
CA ASN A 34 0.63 -49.63 -18.74
C ASN A 34 -0.59 -49.28 -19.59
N LYS A 35 -1.43 -50.28 -19.89
CA LYS A 35 -2.75 -50.09 -20.50
C LYS A 35 -3.74 -49.69 -19.42
N VAL A 36 -4.66 -48.77 -19.73
CA VAL A 36 -5.69 -48.32 -18.82
C VAL A 36 -7.07 -48.31 -19.46
N ASP A 37 -8.11 -48.19 -18.61
CA ASP A 37 -9.49 -48.02 -19.05
C ASP A 37 -9.65 -46.89 -20.07
N PHE A 38 -10.74 -46.95 -20.83
CA PHE A 38 -11.06 -46.00 -21.90
C PHE A 38 -10.00 -45.95 -23.00
N GLY A 39 -9.23 -47.03 -23.21
CA GLY A 39 -8.38 -47.22 -24.40
C GLY A 39 -7.08 -46.42 -24.42
N GLY A 40 -6.59 -45.99 -23.25
CA GLY A 40 -5.34 -45.24 -23.13
C GLY A 40 -4.19 -46.06 -22.57
N TYR A 41 -3.01 -45.43 -22.59
CA TYR A 41 -1.78 -45.98 -22.03
C TYR A 41 -1.02 -44.89 -21.27
N PHE A 42 -0.16 -45.28 -20.32
CA PHE A 42 0.79 -44.37 -19.69
C PHE A 42 2.13 -45.04 -19.37
N GLN A 43 3.15 -44.22 -19.11
CA GLN A 43 4.40 -44.65 -18.51
C GLN A 43 4.87 -43.65 -17.45
N ASP A 44 5.24 -44.14 -16.27
CA ASP A 44 5.85 -43.34 -15.20
C ASP A 44 7.35 -43.09 -15.45
N PHE A 45 7.75 -41.89 -15.05
CA PHE A 45 9.12 -41.39 -14.99
C PHE A 45 9.35 -40.81 -13.59
N GLN A 46 10.61 -40.64 -13.19
CA GLN A 46 10.97 -40.15 -11.85
C GLN A 46 10.26 -38.86 -11.44
N ARG A 47 10.07 -37.92 -12.38
CA ARG A 47 9.49 -36.59 -12.14
C ARG A 47 8.15 -36.35 -12.83
N GLY A 48 7.54 -37.37 -13.43
CA GLY A 48 6.25 -37.20 -14.13
C GLY A 48 5.73 -38.46 -14.79
N ARG A 49 4.67 -38.32 -15.58
CA ARG A 49 4.06 -39.43 -16.33
C ARG A 49 3.65 -38.95 -17.70
N ILE A 50 3.85 -39.79 -18.72
CA ILE A 50 3.39 -39.52 -20.08
C ILE A 50 2.20 -40.42 -20.38
N TYR A 51 1.09 -39.83 -20.81
CA TYR A 51 -0.12 -40.52 -21.24
C TYR A 51 -0.22 -40.48 -22.76
N THR A 52 -0.77 -41.54 -23.35
CA THR A 52 -1.12 -41.58 -24.77
C THR A 52 -2.50 -42.19 -24.98
N HIS A 53 -3.30 -41.56 -25.83
CA HIS A 53 -4.60 -42.04 -26.24
C HIS A 53 -4.81 -41.72 -27.72
N HIS A 54 -5.29 -42.70 -28.48
CA HIS A 54 -5.31 -42.66 -29.94
C HIS A 54 -6.07 -41.46 -30.55
N THR A 55 -7.16 -40.99 -29.92
CA THR A 55 -7.90 -39.80 -30.39
C THR A 55 -7.49 -38.49 -29.73
N VAL A 56 -6.77 -38.54 -28.60
CA VAL A 56 -6.49 -37.34 -27.80
C VAL A 56 -5.08 -36.84 -28.07
N GLY A 57 -4.11 -37.76 -28.16
CA GLY A 57 -2.69 -37.48 -28.35
C GLY A 57 -1.82 -38.04 -27.23
N THR A 58 -0.56 -37.63 -27.21
CA THR A 58 0.45 -38.04 -26.21
C THR A 58 0.97 -36.83 -25.46
N PHE A 59 0.81 -36.76 -24.14
CA PHE A 59 1.16 -35.58 -23.34
C PHE A 59 1.68 -35.98 -21.95
N GLU A 60 2.60 -35.18 -21.41
CA GLU A 60 3.07 -35.34 -20.04
C GLU A 60 2.21 -34.61 -19.03
N VAL A 61 2.22 -35.14 -17.81
CA VAL A 61 1.73 -34.48 -16.62
C VAL A 61 2.76 -34.71 -15.52
N HIS A 62 3.14 -33.66 -14.79
CA HIS A 62 4.19 -33.74 -13.77
C HIS A 62 3.89 -32.89 -12.53
N GLY A 63 4.73 -33.02 -11.50
CA GLY A 63 4.70 -32.20 -10.29
C GLY A 63 3.33 -32.17 -9.58
N GLY A 64 2.97 -30.99 -9.07
CA GLY A 64 1.70 -30.78 -8.35
C GLY A 64 0.46 -31.07 -9.20
N ILE A 65 0.52 -30.82 -10.51
CA ILE A 65 -0.59 -31.11 -11.43
C ILE A 65 -0.82 -32.62 -11.52
N LEU A 66 0.25 -33.43 -11.66
CA LEU A 66 0.11 -34.88 -11.67
C LEU A 66 -0.44 -35.39 -10.34
N LYS A 67 0.09 -34.92 -9.21
CA LYS A 67 -0.43 -35.26 -7.87
C LYS A 67 -1.92 -34.97 -7.77
N LYS A 68 -2.36 -33.81 -8.29
CA LYS A 68 -3.77 -33.46 -8.32
C LYS A 68 -4.58 -34.40 -9.20
N TYR A 69 -4.12 -34.64 -10.41
CA TYR A 69 -4.78 -35.53 -11.37
C TYR A 69 -5.00 -36.93 -10.77
N LYS A 70 -3.96 -37.49 -10.10
CA LYS A 70 -4.05 -38.75 -9.34
C LYS A 70 -5.16 -38.72 -8.30
N SER A 71 -5.16 -37.68 -7.45
CA SER A 71 -6.16 -37.52 -6.38
C SER A 71 -7.60 -37.39 -6.90
N ARG A 72 -7.80 -37.08 -8.18
CA ARG A 72 -9.13 -36.89 -8.81
C ARG A 72 -9.57 -38.09 -9.66
N GLY A 73 -8.92 -39.25 -9.50
CA GLY A 73 -9.25 -40.47 -10.23
C GLY A 73 -8.64 -40.54 -11.65
N GLU A 74 -7.69 -39.67 -11.96
CA GLU A 74 -6.98 -39.60 -13.25
C GLU A 74 -7.93 -39.61 -14.47
N PHE A 75 -7.73 -40.57 -15.38
CA PHE A 75 -8.53 -40.82 -16.56
C PHE A 75 -9.87 -41.50 -16.23
N GLY A 76 -10.03 -42.00 -15.01
CA GLY A 76 -11.18 -42.74 -14.51
C GLY A 76 -12.18 -41.89 -13.73
N ARG A 77 -12.95 -42.53 -12.85
CA ARG A 77 -14.01 -41.88 -12.04
C ARG A 77 -13.44 -41.32 -10.74
N SER A 78 -13.82 -40.08 -10.42
CA SER A 78 -13.46 -39.41 -9.16
C SER A 78 -14.38 -39.86 -8.03
N THR A 79 -13.82 -40.09 -6.84
CA THR A 79 -14.59 -40.37 -5.62
C THR A 79 -15.35 -39.14 -5.11
N PHE A 80 -14.90 -37.93 -5.44
CA PHE A 80 -15.50 -36.68 -4.97
C PHE A 80 -16.77 -36.29 -5.74
N THR A 81 -16.88 -36.69 -7.00
CA THR A 81 -18.03 -36.36 -7.88
C THR A 81 -18.75 -37.59 -8.43
N ARG A 82 -18.21 -38.80 -8.22
CA ARG A 82 -18.72 -40.08 -8.74
C ARG A 82 -18.82 -40.14 -10.28
N ARG A 83 -18.11 -39.26 -11.00
CA ARG A 83 -18.05 -39.25 -12.47
C ARG A 83 -16.61 -39.20 -12.98
N ARG A 84 -16.44 -39.46 -14.28
CA ARG A 84 -15.19 -39.16 -14.99
C ARG A 84 -15.04 -37.63 -15.08
N GLU A 85 -14.08 -37.07 -14.37
CA GLU A 85 -13.93 -35.61 -14.25
C GLU A 85 -13.20 -35.00 -15.43
N LEU A 86 -11.95 -35.43 -15.61
CA LEU A 86 -10.99 -34.78 -16.50
C LEU A 86 -10.79 -35.57 -17.80
N GLY A 87 -10.66 -36.90 -17.70
CA GLY A 87 -10.22 -37.73 -18.81
C GLY A 87 -8.75 -37.54 -19.14
N PHE A 88 -8.30 -38.02 -20.31
CA PHE A 88 -6.90 -37.97 -20.71
C PHE A 88 -6.39 -36.53 -20.90
N PRO A 89 -5.08 -36.26 -20.70
CA PRO A 89 -4.50 -34.95 -20.97
C PRO A 89 -4.58 -34.61 -22.46
N LYS A 90 -4.90 -33.35 -22.76
CA LYS A 90 -4.96 -32.74 -24.10
C LYS A 90 -3.84 -31.74 -24.36
N SER A 91 -3.00 -31.48 -23.36
CA SER A 91 -1.83 -30.63 -23.50
C SER A 91 -0.75 -31.04 -22.52
N ASN A 92 0.48 -30.68 -22.90
CA ASN A 92 1.59 -30.48 -21.98
C ASN A 92 1.28 -29.39 -20.95
N GLU A 93 2.17 -29.20 -19.96
CA GLU A 93 2.07 -28.05 -19.05
C GLU A 93 2.18 -26.74 -19.83
N LYS A 94 1.25 -25.82 -19.56
CA LYS A 94 1.18 -24.46 -20.07
C LYS A 94 1.13 -23.48 -18.91
N ARG A 95 1.18 -22.18 -19.22
CA ARG A 95 1.03 -21.10 -18.24
C ARG A 95 -0.26 -20.31 -18.46
N THR A 96 -0.87 -19.80 -17.40
CA THR A 96 -1.90 -18.75 -17.48
C THR A 96 -1.26 -17.41 -17.84
N VAL A 97 -2.08 -16.38 -18.10
CA VAL A 97 -1.56 -15.03 -18.39
C VAL A 97 -0.81 -14.43 -17.18
N GLU A 98 -1.18 -14.83 -15.96
CA GLU A 98 -0.52 -14.50 -14.69
C GLU A 98 0.68 -15.42 -14.37
N GLY A 99 0.94 -16.44 -15.21
CA GLY A 99 2.11 -17.32 -15.07
C GLY A 99 1.87 -18.60 -14.24
N PHE A 100 0.63 -18.89 -13.86
CA PHE A 100 0.32 -20.11 -13.12
C PHE A 100 0.46 -21.35 -14.01
N PRO A 101 1.15 -22.42 -13.55
CA PRO A 101 1.17 -23.71 -14.24
C PRO A 101 -0.25 -24.25 -14.45
N LYS A 102 -0.54 -24.83 -15.61
CA LYS A 102 -1.80 -25.52 -15.89
C LYS A 102 -1.65 -26.62 -16.93
N SER A 103 -2.53 -27.61 -16.90
CA SER A 103 -2.68 -28.62 -17.96
C SER A 103 -4.15 -28.77 -18.34
N ILE A 104 -4.41 -28.97 -19.64
CA ILE A 104 -5.75 -29.12 -20.20
C ILE A 104 -6.03 -30.60 -20.42
N PHE A 105 -7.25 -31.04 -20.10
CA PHE A 105 -7.72 -32.42 -20.23
C PHE A 105 -8.97 -32.47 -21.13
N GLU A 106 -9.46 -33.66 -21.45
CA GLU A 106 -10.65 -33.85 -22.30
C GLU A 106 -11.87 -33.05 -21.82
N SER A 107 -12.13 -33.04 -20.52
CA SER A 107 -13.33 -32.47 -19.91
C SER A 107 -13.07 -31.39 -18.86
N GLY A 108 -11.84 -30.87 -18.77
CA GLY A 108 -11.47 -29.89 -17.74
C GLY A 108 -10.05 -29.37 -17.85
N GLU A 109 -9.63 -28.63 -16.83
CA GLU A 109 -8.24 -28.22 -16.63
C GLU A 109 -7.82 -28.35 -15.16
N ILE A 110 -6.53 -28.53 -14.93
CA ILE A 110 -5.93 -28.40 -13.61
C ILE A 110 -5.01 -27.17 -13.63
N ILE A 111 -5.15 -26.29 -12.65
CA ILE A 111 -4.38 -25.05 -12.52
C ILE A 111 -3.68 -25.05 -11.16
N TYR A 112 -2.39 -24.75 -11.13
CA TYR A 112 -1.65 -24.57 -9.90
C TYR A 112 -1.70 -23.11 -9.45
N VAL A 113 -2.81 -22.74 -8.79
CA VAL A 113 -2.99 -21.40 -8.21
C VAL A 113 -2.24 -21.33 -6.86
N PRO A 114 -1.53 -20.25 -6.54
CA PRO A 114 -0.85 -20.10 -5.25
C PRO A 114 -1.77 -20.35 -4.05
N HIS A 115 -1.23 -20.96 -3.00
CA HIS A 115 -1.93 -21.30 -1.75
C HIS A 115 -3.09 -22.30 -1.88
N THR A 116 -3.22 -22.95 -3.04
CA THR A 116 -4.09 -24.13 -3.18
C THR A 116 -3.31 -25.39 -2.81
N ASN A 117 -3.96 -26.36 -2.16
CA ASN A 117 -3.33 -27.60 -1.71
C ASN A 117 -3.08 -28.54 -2.91
N GLY A 118 -2.03 -28.29 -3.68
CA GLY A 118 -1.61 -29.10 -4.82
C GLY A 118 -2.30 -28.78 -6.14
N GLY A 119 -2.87 -27.57 -6.30
CA GLY A 119 -3.59 -27.17 -7.51
C GLY A 119 -5.10 -27.49 -7.48
N VAL A 120 -5.83 -26.90 -8.41
CA VAL A 120 -7.29 -26.94 -8.48
C VAL A 120 -7.74 -27.59 -9.78
N SER A 121 -8.57 -28.63 -9.67
CA SER A 121 -9.19 -29.30 -10.82
C SER A 121 -10.59 -28.74 -11.07
N ILE A 122 -10.82 -28.22 -12.27
CA ILE A 122 -12.14 -27.74 -12.70
C ILE A 122 -12.58 -28.52 -13.94
N SER A 123 -13.80 -29.07 -13.92
CA SER A 123 -14.30 -29.91 -15.01
C SER A 123 -15.80 -29.75 -15.29
N GLY A 124 -16.26 -30.36 -16.39
CA GLY A 124 -17.68 -30.48 -16.73
C GLY A 124 -18.34 -29.17 -17.15
N SER A 125 -19.64 -29.02 -16.86
CA SER A 125 -20.44 -27.86 -17.25
C SER A 125 -19.93 -26.56 -16.60
N ILE A 126 -19.45 -26.63 -15.36
CA ILE A 126 -18.87 -25.48 -14.66
C ILE A 126 -17.60 -24.99 -15.39
N TYR A 127 -16.70 -25.91 -15.77
CA TYR A 127 -15.51 -25.57 -16.56
C TYR A 127 -15.86 -24.92 -17.90
N LYS A 128 -16.79 -25.54 -18.65
CA LYS A 128 -17.22 -25.04 -19.97
C LYS A 128 -17.77 -23.61 -19.89
N ASP A 129 -18.62 -23.31 -18.90
CA ASP A 129 -19.18 -21.97 -18.73
C ASP A 129 -18.13 -20.96 -18.22
N TRP A 130 -17.29 -21.38 -17.26
CA TRP A 130 -16.22 -20.54 -16.70
C TRP A 130 -15.16 -20.15 -17.72
N LYS A 131 -14.86 -21.01 -18.70
CA LYS A 131 -13.82 -20.73 -19.69
C LYS A 131 -14.14 -19.56 -20.62
N THR A 132 -15.38 -19.06 -20.60
CA THR A 132 -15.74 -17.82 -21.28
C THR A 132 -15.02 -16.62 -20.64
N SER A 133 -14.55 -15.68 -21.47
CA SER A 133 -13.73 -14.54 -21.03
C SER A 133 -14.41 -13.67 -19.96
N SER A 134 -15.74 -13.56 -20.02
CA SER A 134 -16.53 -12.78 -19.06
C SER A 134 -16.52 -13.38 -17.64
N LYS A 135 -16.49 -14.72 -17.51
CA LYS A 135 -16.53 -15.40 -16.21
C LYS A 135 -15.19 -15.33 -15.49
N LEU A 136 -14.08 -15.56 -16.19
CA LEU A 136 -12.73 -15.39 -15.61
C LEU A 136 -12.56 -13.96 -15.06
N LYS A 137 -12.94 -12.93 -15.83
CA LYS A 137 -12.87 -11.54 -15.37
C LYS A 137 -13.74 -11.29 -14.14
N THR A 138 -14.97 -11.82 -14.13
CA THR A 138 -15.95 -11.56 -13.08
C THR A 138 -15.67 -12.32 -11.78
N TYR A 139 -15.35 -13.61 -11.88
CA TYR A 139 -15.26 -14.55 -10.75
C TYR A 139 -13.83 -15.00 -10.42
N GLY A 140 -12.87 -14.75 -11.31
CA GLY A 140 -11.48 -15.12 -11.08
C GLY A 140 -11.20 -16.61 -11.30
N TYR A 141 -10.07 -17.06 -10.77
CA TYR A 141 -9.68 -18.47 -10.83
C TYR A 141 -10.48 -19.33 -9.84
N PRO A 142 -10.70 -20.63 -10.14
CA PRO A 142 -11.22 -21.56 -9.17
C PRO A 142 -10.22 -21.75 -8.03
N VAL A 143 -10.72 -21.84 -6.80
CA VAL A 143 -9.89 -22.01 -5.58
C VAL A 143 -10.18 -23.33 -4.86
N THR A 144 -11.22 -24.05 -5.30
CA THR A 144 -11.51 -25.43 -4.90
C THR A 144 -11.73 -26.29 -6.14
N SER A 145 -11.52 -27.59 -6.04
CA SER A 145 -11.95 -28.49 -7.11
C SER A 145 -13.47 -28.70 -7.08
N ASN A 146 -14.02 -29.38 -8.08
CA ASN A 146 -15.43 -29.79 -8.08
C ASN A 146 -15.76 -30.61 -6.81
N MET A 147 -16.82 -30.25 -6.10
CA MET A 147 -17.30 -30.96 -4.90
C MET A 147 -18.79 -31.27 -5.03
N LEU A 148 -19.27 -32.32 -4.36
CA LEU A 148 -20.70 -32.57 -4.19
C LEU A 148 -21.22 -31.99 -2.86
N SER A 149 -22.39 -31.36 -2.92
CA SER A 149 -23.18 -30.92 -1.76
C SER A 149 -24.66 -30.94 -2.12
N ALA A 150 -25.51 -31.59 -1.30
CA ALA A 150 -26.95 -31.71 -1.57
C ALA A 150 -27.26 -32.14 -3.03
N GLN A 151 -26.55 -33.17 -3.52
CA GLN A 151 -26.66 -33.71 -4.88
C GLN A 151 -26.32 -32.70 -6.01
N MET A 152 -25.81 -31.52 -5.67
CA MET A 152 -25.32 -30.51 -6.61
C MET A 152 -23.79 -30.49 -6.62
N GLU A 153 -23.22 -30.19 -7.77
CA GLU A 153 -21.80 -29.96 -7.96
C GLU A 153 -21.49 -28.48 -7.72
N LEU A 154 -20.47 -28.17 -6.91
CA LEU A 154 -20.07 -26.80 -6.61
C LEU A 154 -18.57 -26.59 -6.76
N VAL A 155 -18.20 -25.35 -7.10
CA VAL A 155 -16.81 -24.86 -7.14
C VAL A 155 -16.78 -23.43 -6.57
N PHE A 156 -15.87 -23.18 -5.63
CA PHE A 156 -15.53 -21.83 -5.20
C PHE A 156 -14.49 -21.23 -6.14
N PHE A 157 -14.65 -19.93 -6.39
CA PHE A 157 -13.74 -19.08 -7.13
C PHE A 157 -13.29 -17.94 -6.23
N GLU A 158 -12.20 -17.27 -6.60
CA GLU A 158 -11.66 -16.09 -5.88
C GLU A 158 -12.75 -15.06 -5.53
N ARG A 159 -13.76 -14.96 -6.40
CA ARG A 159 -14.77 -13.90 -6.37
C ARG A 159 -16.20 -14.42 -6.46
N GLY A 160 -16.44 -15.70 -6.20
CA GLY A 160 -17.80 -16.26 -6.13
C GLY A 160 -17.88 -17.77 -6.07
N ILE A 161 -19.06 -18.29 -6.36
CA ILE A 161 -19.38 -19.72 -6.30
C ILE A 161 -20.14 -20.08 -7.57
N SER A 162 -19.80 -21.21 -8.19
CA SER A 162 -20.59 -21.82 -9.25
C SER A 162 -21.23 -23.10 -8.73
N ILE A 163 -22.50 -23.30 -9.05
CA ILE A 163 -23.32 -24.44 -8.64
C ILE A 163 -23.97 -25.03 -9.88
N TYR A 164 -23.84 -26.33 -10.08
CA TYR A 164 -24.43 -27.07 -11.17
C TYR A 164 -25.25 -28.23 -10.62
N ASN A 165 -26.50 -28.36 -11.06
CA ASN A 165 -27.36 -29.47 -10.72
C ASN A 165 -27.60 -30.32 -11.99
N LYS A 166 -27.03 -31.53 -11.99
CA LYS A 166 -27.14 -32.47 -13.11
C LYS A 166 -28.58 -32.94 -13.33
N SER A 167 -29.36 -33.11 -12.26
CA SER A 167 -30.71 -33.69 -12.30
C SER A 167 -31.74 -32.81 -13.03
N ILE A 168 -31.43 -31.53 -13.24
CA ILE A 168 -32.31 -30.59 -13.95
C ILE A 168 -31.72 -30.10 -15.28
N ASN A 169 -30.57 -30.65 -15.72
CA ASN A 169 -29.86 -30.34 -16.97
C ASN A 169 -29.73 -28.83 -17.30
N GLU A 170 -29.47 -28.00 -16.30
CA GLU A 170 -29.42 -26.54 -16.47
C GLU A 170 -27.99 -25.99 -16.60
N LYS A 171 -27.85 -24.78 -17.17
CA LYS A 171 -26.57 -24.06 -17.13
C LYS A 171 -26.14 -23.80 -15.66
N PRO A 172 -24.83 -23.78 -15.35
CA PRO A 172 -24.34 -23.46 -14.01
C PRO A 172 -24.89 -22.13 -13.47
N ILE A 173 -25.34 -22.12 -12.22
CA ILE A 173 -25.79 -20.95 -11.49
C ILE A 173 -24.58 -20.32 -10.78
N TRP A 174 -24.45 -19.00 -10.88
CA TRP A 174 -23.31 -18.26 -10.33
C TRP A 174 -23.73 -17.26 -9.26
N LEU A 175 -23.04 -17.31 -8.12
CA LEU A 175 -23.19 -16.38 -7.02
C LEU A 175 -21.94 -15.50 -6.93
N ARG A 176 -22.10 -14.19 -7.03
CA ARG A 176 -20.99 -13.24 -6.92
C ARG A 176 -20.70 -12.93 -5.46
N LEU A 177 -19.49 -13.23 -5.00
CA LEU A 177 -19.01 -12.88 -3.66
C LEU A 177 -18.46 -11.46 -3.64
N SER A 178 -19.01 -10.62 -2.78
CA SER A 178 -18.46 -9.29 -2.45
C SER A 178 -18.09 -9.25 -0.97
N CYS A 179 -16.80 -9.17 -0.70
CA CYS A 179 -16.23 -8.96 0.63
C CYS A 179 -15.35 -7.69 0.65
N PRO A 180 -15.06 -7.11 1.81
CA PRO A 180 -13.99 -6.11 1.94
C PRO A 180 -12.62 -6.73 1.58
N LEU A 181 -11.58 -5.91 1.43
CA LEU A 181 -10.22 -6.35 1.11
C LEU A 181 -9.23 -5.85 2.17
N ILE A 182 -8.01 -6.39 2.17
CA ILE A 182 -6.98 -6.14 3.21
C ILE A 182 -6.63 -4.67 3.43
N GLY A 183 -6.69 -3.81 2.39
CA GLY A 183 -6.43 -2.38 2.48
C GLY A 183 -7.67 -1.53 2.79
N SER A 184 -8.84 -2.15 2.93
CA SER A 184 -10.08 -1.52 3.40
C SER A 184 -10.99 -2.54 4.09
N PRO A 185 -10.54 -3.10 5.24
CA PRO A 185 -11.31 -4.11 5.95
C PRO A 185 -12.66 -3.58 6.43
N GLY A 186 -13.64 -4.47 6.47
CA GLY A 186 -14.96 -4.15 6.98
C GLY A 186 -14.96 -4.11 8.50
N ILE A 187 -15.52 -3.05 9.08
CA ILE A 187 -15.67 -2.89 10.53
C ILE A 187 -17.04 -3.42 10.96
N THR A 188 -17.06 -4.20 12.03
CA THR A 188 -18.30 -4.78 12.58
C THR A 188 -18.22 -4.91 14.11
N LYS A 189 -19.36 -5.20 14.73
CA LYS A 189 -19.45 -5.51 16.17
C LYS A 189 -18.99 -6.94 16.45
N THR A 190 -18.67 -7.23 17.70
CA THR A 190 -18.11 -8.53 18.13
C THR A 190 -19.10 -9.70 18.00
N ASP A 191 -20.39 -9.44 17.84
CA ASP A 191 -21.41 -10.46 17.61
C ASP A 191 -21.39 -11.04 16.18
N LEU A 192 -20.73 -10.35 15.25
CA LEU A 192 -20.58 -10.73 13.85
C LEU A 192 -21.94 -11.00 13.15
N SER A 193 -23.01 -10.38 13.66
CA SER A 193 -24.38 -10.61 13.19
C SER A 193 -24.64 -9.93 11.84
N ASN A 194 -23.94 -8.83 11.57
CA ASN A 194 -24.05 -8.05 10.35
C ASN A 194 -22.67 -7.88 9.69
N LEU A 195 -22.34 -8.79 8.78
CA LEU A 195 -21.07 -8.74 8.05
C LEU A 195 -21.24 -7.98 6.72
N PRO A 196 -20.25 -7.15 6.31
CA PRO A 196 -20.20 -6.54 4.98
C PRO A 196 -19.78 -7.55 3.89
N ILE A 197 -20.20 -8.82 4.03
CA ILE A 197 -19.91 -9.90 3.08
C ILE A 197 -21.22 -10.35 2.45
N LYS A 198 -21.27 -10.35 1.12
CA LYS A 198 -22.50 -10.53 0.35
C LYS A 198 -22.32 -11.54 -0.76
N LEU A 199 -23.35 -12.34 -1.01
CA LEU A 199 -23.49 -13.14 -2.24
C LEU A 199 -24.63 -12.56 -3.07
N SER A 200 -24.44 -12.40 -4.39
CA SER A 200 -25.46 -11.82 -5.27
C SER A 200 -25.73 -12.70 -6.49
N LEU A 201 -27.00 -12.85 -6.83
CA LEU A 201 -27.52 -13.65 -7.94
C LEU A 201 -28.86 -13.10 -8.44
N ASP A 202 -29.36 -13.57 -9.57
CA ASP A 202 -30.70 -13.22 -10.06
C ASP A 202 -31.80 -13.99 -9.31
N LEU A 203 -33.00 -13.42 -9.27
CA LEU A 203 -34.17 -13.97 -8.56
C LEU A 203 -34.57 -15.38 -9.05
N LYS A 204 -34.47 -15.65 -10.37
CA LYS A 204 -34.82 -16.96 -10.93
C LYS A 204 -33.87 -18.03 -10.41
N SER A 205 -32.57 -17.74 -10.43
CA SER A 205 -31.53 -18.61 -9.87
C SER A 205 -31.70 -18.81 -8.35
N PHE A 206 -32.06 -17.78 -7.59
CA PHE A 206 -32.32 -17.89 -6.15
C PHE A 206 -33.46 -18.87 -5.84
N ASN A 207 -34.60 -18.75 -6.54
CA ASN A 207 -35.74 -19.64 -6.33
C ASN A 207 -35.39 -21.09 -6.70
N LYS A 208 -34.64 -21.29 -7.79
CA LYS A 208 -34.18 -22.62 -8.22
C LYS A 208 -33.26 -23.32 -7.23
N LEU A 209 -32.47 -22.55 -6.47
CA LEU A 209 -31.63 -23.09 -5.41
C LEU A 209 -32.38 -23.33 -4.10
N GLY A 210 -33.72 -23.26 -4.10
CA GLY A 210 -34.54 -23.45 -2.89
C GLY A 210 -34.50 -22.26 -1.94
N GLY A 211 -34.28 -21.05 -2.47
CA GLY A 211 -34.26 -19.82 -1.69
C GLY A 211 -33.12 -19.76 -0.66
N MET A 212 -33.37 -19.10 0.46
CA MET A 212 -32.35 -18.91 1.51
C MET A 212 -31.93 -20.23 2.14
N ASP A 213 -32.88 -21.14 2.40
CA ASP A 213 -32.63 -22.41 3.07
C ASP A 213 -31.85 -23.38 2.20
N GLY A 214 -32.22 -23.50 0.92
CA GLY A 214 -31.49 -24.34 -0.01
C GLY A 214 -30.05 -23.85 -0.21
N ILE A 215 -29.82 -22.53 -0.31
CA ILE A 215 -28.46 -21.97 -0.37
C ILE A 215 -27.70 -22.22 0.95
N ASN A 216 -28.34 -22.04 2.11
CA ASN A 216 -27.73 -22.34 3.41
C ASN A 216 -27.33 -23.80 3.53
N LYS A 217 -28.14 -24.75 3.03
CA LYS A 217 -27.77 -26.17 2.95
C LYS A 217 -26.53 -26.40 2.08
N ILE A 218 -26.42 -25.70 0.94
CA ILE A 218 -25.29 -25.85 0.01
C ILE A 218 -23.99 -25.35 0.64
N ILE A 219 -24.00 -24.18 1.31
CA ILE A 219 -22.78 -23.54 1.86
C ILE A 219 -22.44 -23.94 3.30
N LYS A 220 -23.31 -24.73 3.97
CA LYS A 220 -23.16 -25.11 5.38
C LYS A 220 -21.76 -25.66 5.68
N GLY A 221 -21.05 -25.00 6.61
CA GLY A 221 -19.71 -25.41 7.06
C GLY A 221 -18.60 -25.26 6.01
N ARG A 222 -18.89 -24.66 4.84
CA ARG A 222 -17.92 -24.48 3.74
C ARG A 222 -17.36 -23.07 3.65
N ILE A 223 -18.04 -22.07 4.21
CA ILE A 223 -17.56 -20.69 4.27
C ILE A 223 -17.51 -20.24 5.73
N ALA A 224 -16.42 -19.61 6.12
CA ALA A 224 -16.17 -19.26 7.51
C ALA A 224 -15.30 -18.00 7.62
N LEU A 225 -15.33 -17.37 8.80
CA LEU A 225 -14.26 -16.46 9.22
C LEU A 225 -13.20 -17.26 9.97
N ARG A 226 -11.93 -16.91 9.78
CA ARG A 226 -10.80 -17.45 10.53
C ARG A 226 -10.05 -16.31 11.19
N GLN A 227 -9.84 -16.41 12.50
CA GLN A 227 -9.12 -15.38 13.24
C GLN A 227 -7.64 -15.36 12.82
N VAL A 228 -7.08 -14.15 12.62
CA VAL A 228 -5.71 -14.00 12.08
C VAL A 228 -4.65 -14.45 13.09
N ASN A 229 -4.75 -14.04 14.35
CA ASN A 229 -3.82 -14.41 15.43
C ASN A 229 -4.10 -15.79 16.05
N ALA A 230 -5.15 -16.50 15.62
CA ALA A 230 -5.50 -17.84 16.10
C ALA A 230 -6.17 -18.63 14.96
N LYS A 231 -5.34 -19.18 14.05
CA LYS A 231 -5.81 -19.77 12.78
C LYS A 231 -6.69 -21.02 12.98
N ASP A 232 -6.67 -21.63 14.16
CA ASP A 232 -7.55 -22.72 14.60
C ASP A 232 -8.98 -22.25 14.94
N LYS A 233 -9.15 -20.96 15.27
CA LYS A 233 -10.47 -20.38 15.60
C LYS A 233 -11.24 -20.05 14.33
N ILE A 234 -12.23 -20.88 14.04
CA ILE A 234 -13.09 -20.82 12.86
C ILE A 234 -14.54 -20.52 13.25
N ILE A 235 -15.15 -19.54 12.59
CA ILE A 235 -16.56 -19.16 12.78
C ILE A 235 -17.31 -19.43 11.48
N SER A 236 -18.13 -20.48 11.46
CA SER A 236 -18.94 -20.83 10.29
C SER A 236 -19.96 -19.72 9.98
N LEU A 237 -20.14 -19.42 8.70
CA LEU A 237 -21.08 -18.41 8.24
C LEU A 237 -22.33 -19.05 7.60
N LYS A 238 -23.44 -18.33 7.70
CA LYS A 238 -24.70 -18.62 7.01
C LYS A 238 -25.23 -17.35 6.32
N ILE A 239 -26.23 -17.51 5.45
CA ILE A 239 -27.07 -16.40 5.01
C ILE A 239 -28.00 -16.04 6.17
N GLY A 240 -27.84 -14.82 6.70
CA GLY A 240 -28.67 -14.31 7.80
C GLY A 240 -29.88 -13.50 7.34
N LYS A 241 -29.75 -12.78 6.22
CA LYS A 241 -30.84 -11.99 5.62
C LYS A 241 -30.68 -11.84 4.12
N THR A 242 -31.78 -11.47 3.46
CA THR A 242 -31.79 -11.14 2.04
C THR A 242 -32.28 -9.71 1.81
N SER A 243 -31.82 -9.09 0.73
CA SER A 243 -32.32 -7.79 0.27
C SER A 243 -32.49 -7.82 -1.24
N ARG A 244 -33.55 -7.17 -1.74
CA ARG A 244 -33.80 -6.98 -3.17
C ARG A 244 -33.28 -5.59 -3.56
N SER A 245 -32.57 -5.48 -4.66
CA SER A 245 -32.27 -4.16 -5.24
C SER A 245 -33.27 -3.84 -6.34
N LEU A 246 -34.00 -2.73 -6.20
CA LEU A 246 -34.65 -2.07 -7.33
C LEU A 246 -33.57 -1.31 -8.09
N ASN A 247 -33.51 -1.50 -9.40
CA ASN A 247 -32.48 -0.88 -10.23
C ASN A 247 -32.90 0.58 -10.48
N PRO A 248 -32.15 1.60 -10.03
CA PRO A 248 -32.62 3.00 -10.08
C PRO A 248 -32.68 3.60 -11.50
N LEU A 249 -32.15 2.90 -12.52
CA LEU A 249 -32.02 3.39 -13.90
C LEU A 249 -32.79 2.56 -14.94
N GLY A 250 -33.65 1.61 -14.56
CA GLY A 250 -34.53 0.87 -15.48
C GLY A 250 -33.87 -0.07 -16.53
N LEU A 251 -32.55 -0.03 -16.72
CA LEU A 251 -31.83 -0.67 -17.84
C LEU A 251 -31.64 -2.21 -17.75
N SER A 252 -32.20 -2.91 -16.74
CA SER A 252 -32.11 -4.38 -16.62
C SER A 252 -33.42 -5.00 -16.14
N LYS A 253 -34.04 -5.84 -16.98
CA LYS A 253 -35.27 -6.62 -16.68
C LYS A 253 -35.10 -7.67 -15.57
N ARG A 254 -33.87 -8.02 -15.14
CA ARG A 254 -33.64 -9.09 -14.14
C ARG A 254 -33.52 -8.54 -12.72
N LYS A 255 -34.49 -8.90 -11.86
CA LYS A 255 -34.46 -8.64 -10.41
C LYS A 255 -33.26 -9.36 -9.77
N LYS A 256 -32.37 -8.61 -9.10
CA LYS A 256 -31.22 -9.17 -8.35
C LYS A 256 -31.58 -9.36 -6.87
N ILE A 257 -31.10 -10.46 -6.30
CA ILE A 257 -31.13 -10.73 -4.86
C ILE A 257 -29.70 -10.64 -4.31
N THR A 258 -29.58 -10.01 -3.16
CA THR A 258 -28.36 -9.97 -2.37
C THR A 258 -28.59 -10.70 -1.04
N LEU A 259 -27.72 -11.65 -0.76
CA LEU A 259 -27.70 -12.47 0.45
C LEU A 259 -26.59 -11.94 1.35
N HIS A 260 -26.91 -11.57 2.60
CA HIS A 260 -25.94 -11.06 3.56
C HIS A 260 -25.51 -12.18 4.49
N LEU A 261 -24.20 -12.36 4.64
CA LEU A 261 -23.65 -13.37 5.53
C LEU A 261 -23.65 -12.88 6.99
N SER A 262 -23.83 -13.82 7.90
CA SER A 262 -23.76 -13.61 9.35
C SER A 262 -23.09 -14.83 10.01
N SER A 263 -22.63 -14.65 11.25
CA SER A 263 -22.21 -15.79 12.07
C SER A 263 -23.37 -16.79 12.28
N THR A 264 -23.01 -18.05 12.51
CA THR A 264 -23.96 -19.13 12.87
C THR A 264 -24.26 -19.18 14.37
N VAL A 265 -23.48 -18.45 15.18
CA VAL A 265 -23.61 -18.41 16.64
C VAL A 265 -24.94 -17.75 17.02
N LEU A 266 -25.75 -18.47 17.80
CA LEU A 266 -27.02 -17.99 18.33
C LEU A 266 -26.77 -16.93 19.42
N LEU A 267 -27.66 -15.95 19.51
CA LEU A 267 -27.82 -15.12 20.71
C LEU A 267 -28.03 -16.06 21.91
N GLY A 268 -27.02 -16.19 22.78
CA GLY A 268 -27.07 -17.08 23.97
C GLY A 268 -25.95 -18.13 24.09
N GLY A 269 -25.09 -18.31 23.07
CA GLY A 269 -23.87 -19.15 23.18
C GLY A 269 -22.77 -18.52 24.05
N PRO A 270 -21.62 -19.21 24.29
CA PRO A 270 -20.53 -18.69 25.12
C PRO A 270 -20.20 -17.26 24.68
N ARG A 271 -20.32 -16.32 25.62
CA ARG A 271 -20.24 -14.87 25.36
C ARG A 271 -18.99 -14.60 24.53
N PHE A 272 -19.16 -13.93 23.39
CA PHE A 272 -18.04 -13.44 22.60
C PHE A 272 -17.10 -12.66 23.53
N ASP A 273 -15.81 -13.00 23.56
CA ASP A 273 -14.87 -12.08 24.17
C ASP A 273 -14.97 -10.75 23.42
N HIS A 274 -14.90 -9.66 24.18
CA HIS A 274 -15.06 -8.32 23.64
C HIS A 274 -13.75 -7.78 23.03
N ALA A 275 -12.73 -8.64 22.91
CA ALA A 275 -11.44 -8.23 22.41
C ALA A 275 -11.51 -7.94 20.90
N PRO A 276 -10.77 -6.94 20.42
CA PRO A 276 -10.71 -6.63 19.00
C PRO A 276 -10.05 -7.78 18.25
N LYS A 277 -10.55 -8.10 17.06
CA LYS A 277 -10.05 -9.24 16.27
C LYS A 277 -10.10 -8.97 14.78
N LEU A 278 -9.04 -9.37 14.08
CA LEU A 278 -8.96 -9.39 12.63
C LEU A 278 -9.23 -10.80 12.09
N TYR A 279 -9.98 -10.89 10.99
CA TYR A 279 -10.39 -12.15 10.39
C TYR A 279 -10.11 -12.23 8.89
N ASP A 280 -9.70 -13.42 8.47
CA ASP A 280 -9.75 -13.88 7.08
C ASP A 280 -11.16 -14.39 6.73
N LEU A 281 -11.62 -14.17 5.50
CA LEU A 281 -12.72 -14.94 4.91
C LEU A 281 -12.13 -16.18 4.22
N VAL A 282 -12.58 -17.36 4.63
CA VAL A 282 -12.07 -18.64 4.13
C VAL A 282 -13.17 -19.53 3.57
N CYS A 283 -12.81 -20.43 2.66
CA CYS A 283 -13.67 -21.54 2.22
C CYS A 283 -12.97 -22.90 2.33
N LYS A 284 -13.73 -23.95 2.62
CA LYS A 284 -13.24 -25.33 2.60
C LYS A 284 -13.16 -25.84 1.17
N ASN A 285 -12.05 -26.50 0.86
CA ASN A 285 -11.89 -27.30 -0.35
C ASN A 285 -12.37 -28.75 -0.15
N GLU A 286 -12.22 -29.55 -1.21
CA GLU A 286 -12.60 -30.96 -1.26
C GLU A 286 -11.90 -31.86 -0.23
N SER A 287 -10.75 -31.41 0.29
CA SER A 287 -9.99 -32.10 1.35
C SER A 287 -10.30 -31.55 2.74
N ASN A 288 -11.37 -30.75 2.90
CA ASN A 288 -11.74 -30.07 4.14
C ASN A 288 -10.68 -29.11 4.71
N THR A 289 -9.71 -28.69 3.90
CA THR A 289 -8.72 -27.66 4.25
C THR A 289 -9.19 -26.28 3.79
N PHE A 290 -8.75 -25.22 4.47
CA PHE A 290 -9.21 -23.86 4.18
C PHE A 290 -8.33 -23.13 3.16
N TYR A 291 -8.97 -22.56 2.15
CA TYR A 291 -8.41 -21.54 1.27
C TYR A 291 -8.83 -20.15 1.75
N ASN A 292 -7.93 -19.17 1.68
CA ASN A 292 -8.21 -17.79 2.07
C ASN A 292 -8.76 -16.99 0.88
N LEU A 293 -10.07 -16.77 0.89
CA LEU A 293 -10.78 -15.99 -0.13
C LEU A 293 -10.46 -14.50 -0.02
N SER A 294 -10.35 -13.98 1.19
CA SER A 294 -10.04 -12.58 1.44
C SER A 294 -9.34 -12.42 2.79
N PRO A 295 -8.01 -12.26 2.79
CA PRO A 295 -7.28 -12.11 4.05
C PRO A 295 -7.61 -10.77 4.70
N HIS A 296 -7.54 -10.73 6.03
CA HIS A 296 -7.61 -9.49 6.82
C HIS A 296 -8.82 -8.61 6.42
N CYS A 297 -9.96 -9.22 6.15
CA CYS A 297 -11.08 -8.55 5.49
C CYS A 297 -12.15 -8.03 6.46
N ILE A 298 -12.15 -8.51 7.71
CA ILE A 298 -13.10 -8.09 8.74
C ILE A 298 -12.35 -7.79 10.03
N TYR A 299 -12.64 -6.66 10.64
CA TYR A 299 -12.18 -6.33 11.98
C TYR A 299 -13.40 -6.11 12.89
N SER A 300 -13.47 -6.88 13.98
CA SER A 300 -14.55 -6.78 14.95
C SER A 300 -14.09 -6.03 16.19
N ARG A 301 -14.89 -5.08 16.67
CA ARG A 301 -14.65 -4.35 17.93
C ARG A 301 -15.97 -4.00 18.60
N LYS A 302 -15.98 -3.97 19.94
CA LYS A 302 -17.18 -3.62 20.73
C LYS A 302 -17.57 -2.14 20.59
N SER A 303 -16.62 -1.23 20.78
CA SER A 303 -16.85 0.23 20.71
C SER A 303 -15.61 0.95 20.20
N TRP A 304 -15.81 2.10 19.56
CA TRP A 304 -14.77 3.01 19.08
C TRP A 304 -14.68 4.28 19.93
N GLU A 305 -14.92 4.17 21.24
CA GLU A 305 -14.79 5.31 22.17
C GLU A 305 -13.32 5.56 22.56
N ASP A 306 -12.61 4.49 22.88
CA ASP A 306 -11.18 4.47 23.18
C ASP A 306 -10.51 3.54 22.18
N PHE A 307 -9.53 4.04 21.43
CA PHE A 307 -8.76 3.25 20.45
C PHE A 307 -7.45 3.94 20.07
N GLY A 308 -6.55 3.23 19.40
CA GLY A 308 -5.34 3.82 18.82
C GLY A 308 -5.19 3.55 17.33
N ILE A 309 -4.59 4.50 16.63
CA ILE A 309 -4.30 4.41 15.19
C ILE A 309 -2.83 4.78 14.95
N LEU A 310 -2.13 3.95 14.17
CA LEU A 310 -0.85 4.32 13.60
C LEU A 310 -1.06 5.00 12.24
N HIS A 311 -0.33 6.08 11.96
CA HIS A 311 -0.23 6.69 10.65
C HIS A 311 1.15 6.41 10.07
N ALA A 312 1.17 5.69 8.95
CA ALA A 312 2.37 5.42 8.15
C ALA A 312 2.22 6.08 6.78
N THR A 313 3.28 6.70 6.28
CA THR A 313 3.32 7.34 4.96
C THR A 313 4.64 7.05 4.28
N ASP A 314 4.67 7.18 2.96
CA ASP A 314 5.90 7.06 2.15
C ASP A 314 6.62 5.74 2.48
N ILE A 315 5.90 4.62 2.31
CA ILE A 315 6.38 3.27 2.64
C ILE A 315 7.35 2.75 1.56
N HIS A 316 7.06 3.03 0.29
CA HIS A 316 7.85 2.72 -0.91
C HIS A 316 8.37 1.29 -1.00
N VAL A 317 7.62 0.28 -0.55
CA VAL A 317 8.16 -1.09 -0.63
C VAL A 317 8.44 -1.50 -2.08
N SER A 318 9.58 -2.16 -2.30
CA SER A 318 9.90 -2.71 -3.61
C SER A 318 10.78 -3.94 -3.51
N LYS A 319 10.44 -4.97 -4.30
CA LYS A 319 11.08 -6.28 -4.22
C LYS A 319 12.58 -6.25 -4.53
N ARG A 320 13.05 -5.30 -5.36
CA ARG A 320 14.46 -5.23 -5.77
C ARG A 320 15.43 -4.98 -4.62
N ILE A 321 15.01 -4.24 -3.60
CA ILE A 321 15.89 -3.80 -2.50
C ILE A 321 16.36 -5.00 -1.69
N ASP A 322 15.46 -5.97 -1.46
CA ASP A 322 15.78 -7.24 -0.81
C ASP A 322 16.87 -8.02 -1.57
N ASN A 323 17.08 -7.76 -2.85
CA ASN A 323 18.11 -8.40 -3.68
C ASN A 323 19.39 -7.55 -3.86
N PHE A 324 19.46 -6.34 -3.32
CA PHE A 324 20.63 -5.46 -3.54
C PHE A 324 21.90 -6.00 -2.89
N LYS A 325 21.82 -6.57 -1.68
CA LYS A 325 22.97 -7.22 -1.03
C LYS A 325 23.53 -8.37 -1.89
N ASN A 326 22.66 -9.20 -2.49
CA ASN A 326 23.10 -10.26 -3.40
C ASN A 326 23.83 -9.72 -4.64
N LYS A 327 23.34 -8.62 -5.23
CA LYS A 327 24.02 -7.96 -6.36
C LYS A 327 25.39 -7.42 -5.96
N PHE A 328 25.52 -6.82 -4.78
CA PHE A 328 26.82 -6.41 -4.27
C PHE A 328 27.75 -7.60 -4.02
N ASN A 329 27.26 -8.70 -3.45
CA ASN A 329 28.05 -9.92 -3.25
C ASN A 329 28.51 -10.55 -4.58
N GLU A 330 27.67 -10.49 -5.62
CA GLU A 330 28.08 -10.86 -6.98
C GLU A 330 29.15 -9.93 -7.54
N ALA A 331 28.99 -8.62 -7.38
CA ALA A 331 29.99 -7.65 -7.80
C ALA A 331 31.33 -7.81 -7.04
N LYS A 332 31.30 -8.14 -5.75
CA LYS A 332 32.48 -8.43 -4.93
C LYS A 332 33.28 -9.61 -5.49
N ARG A 333 32.59 -10.68 -5.90
CA ARG A 333 33.22 -11.84 -6.56
C ARG A 333 33.84 -11.48 -7.91
N LYS A 334 33.22 -10.56 -8.67
CA LYS A 334 33.73 -10.12 -9.98
C LYS A 334 34.89 -9.12 -9.89
N HIS A 335 34.89 -8.28 -8.84
CA HIS A 335 35.83 -7.17 -8.68
C HIS A 335 36.49 -7.18 -7.29
N PRO A 336 37.32 -8.19 -6.98
CA PRO A 336 37.89 -8.37 -5.64
C PRO A 336 38.74 -7.18 -5.18
N ALA A 337 39.42 -6.47 -6.09
CA ALA A 337 40.19 -5.26 -5.81
C ALA A 337 39.36 -4.10 -5.23
N HIS A 338 38.03 -4.14 -5.37
CA HIS A 338 37.12 -3.12 -4.86
C HIS A 338 36.28 -3.59 -3.66
N SER A 339 36.63 -4.72 -3.04
CA SER A 339 35.89 -5.32 -1.92
C SER A 339 35.59 -4.33 -0.80
N GLN A 340 36.54 -3.48 -0.39
CA GLN A 340 36.33 -2.50 0.69
C GLN A 340 35.21 -1.50 0.36
N THR A 341 35.15 -0.98 -0.87
CA THR A 341 34.07 -0.08 -1.30
C THR A 341 32.73 -0.82 -1.34
N ILE A 342 32.73 -2.07 -1.77
CA ILE A 342 31.52 -2.88 -1.87
C ILE A 342 30.97 -3.22 -0.48
N ASP A 343 31.84 -3.60 0.46
CA ASP A 343 31.49 -3.89 1.85
C ASP A 343 30.95 -2.64 2.57
N ALA A 344 31.52 -1.46 2.29
CA ALA A 344 30.98 -0.19 2.76
C ALA A 344 29.55 0.06 2.22
N GLY A 345 29.31 -0.27 0.94
CA GLY A 345 27.98 -0.19 0.32
C GLY A 345 26.97 -1.17 0.93
N ILE A 346 27.37 -2.41 1.17
CA ILE A 346 26.53 -3.45 1.81
C ILE A 346 26.14 -3.02 3.23
N THR A 347 27.11 -2.53 4.01
CA THR A 347 26.92 -2.16 5.42
C THR A 347 26.01 -0.93 5.56
N ALA A 348 26.14 0.04 4.66
CA ALA A 348 25.38 1.27 4.73
C ALA A 348 23.98 1.18 4.09
N LEU A 349 23.72 0.14 3.29
CA LEU A 349 22.50 0.04 2.49
C LEU A 349 21.25 0.17 3.36
N ASN A 350 20.44 1.20 3.08
CA ASN A 350 19.15 1.39 3.70
C ASN A 350 18.08 0.53 3.02
N ASN A 351 17.72 -0.61 3.62
CA ASN A 351 16.60 -1.43 3.16
C ASN A 351 15.31 -1.02 3.86
N TRP A 352 14.53 -0.15 3.23
CA TRP A 352 13.23 0.26 3.80
C TRP A 352 12.13 -0.81 3.74
N ASN A 353 12.30 -1.92 3.01
CA ASN A 353 11.39 -3.06 3.20
C ASN A 353 11.51 -3.62 4.62
N ASN A 354 12.73 -3.65 5.19
CA ASN A 354 12.94 -4.04 6.58
C ASN A 354 12.33 -3.02 7.56
N GLY A 355 12.38 -1.72 7.24
CA GLY A 355 11.67 -0.69 8.00
C GLY A 355 10.16 -0.94 8.08
N PHE A 356 9.53 -1.41 6.99
CA PHE A 356 8.12 -1.77 7.01
C PHE A 356 7.84 -3.08 7.79
N ARG A 357 8.75 -4.06 7.74
CA ARG A 357 8.65 -5.27 8.58
C ARG A 357 8.75 -4.95 10.08
N ASP A 358 9.67 -4.06 10.44
CA ASP A 358 9.84 -3.56 11.81
C ASP A 358 8.58 -2.80 12.29
N PHE A 359 7.99 -1.99 11.41
CA PHE A 359 6.70 -1.35 11.67
C PHE A 359 5.57 -2.38 11.93
N ILE A 360 5.51 -3.48 11.17
CA ILE A 360 4.52 -4.55 11.39
C ILE A 360 4.72 -5.20 12.78
N ARG A 361 5.96 -5.52 13.14
CA ARG A 361 6.30 -6.07 14.48
C ARG A 361 5.88 -5.11 15.60
N TYR A 362 6.20 -3.82 15.46
CA TYR A 362 5.78 -2.80 16.40
C TYR A 362 4.26 -2.70 16.52
N ALA A 363 3.54 -2.62 15.38
CA ALA A 363 2.09 -2.55 15.37
C ALA A 363 1.45 -3.77 16.04
N ASN A 364 1.99 -4.97 15.81
CA ASN A 364 1.54 -6.20 16.44
C ASN A 364 1.80 -6.21 17.95
N ALA A 365 2.95 -5.73 18.40
CA ALA A 365 3.25 -5.59 19.82
C ALA A 365 2.28 -4.61 20.50
N MET A 366 2.08 -3.43 19.92
CA MET A 366 1.16 -2.43 20.46
C MET A 366 -0.31 -2.90 20.44
N TYR A 367 -0.68 -3.74 19.49
CA TYR A 367 -1.99 -4.40 19.48
C TYR A 367 -2.16 -5.39 20.62
N LYS A 368 -1.15 -6.22 20.91
CA LYS A 368 -1.17 -7.18 22.03
C LYS A 368 -1.32 -6.45 23.37
N GLU A 369 -0.75 -5.27 23.47
CA GLU A 369 -0.86 -4.37 24.63
C GLU A 369 -2.16 -3.54 24.65
N GLY A 370 -3.08 -3.71 23.69
CA GLY A 370 -4.35 -2.98 23.66
C GLY A 370 -4.23 -1.48 23.37
N ILE A 371 -3.14 -1.07 22.70
CA ILE A 371 -2.86 0.34 22.36
C ILE A 371 -3.28 0.66 20.94
N VAL A 372 -2.97 -0.22 19.98
CA VAL A 372 -3.21 0.02 18.54
C VAL A 372 -4.31 -0.88 18.02
N ASP A 373 -5.25 -0.28 17.28
CA ASP A 373 -6.43 -0.94 16.73
C ASP A 373 -6.56 -0.82 15.21
N GLY A 374 -5.67 -0.04 14.58
CA GLY A 374 -5.63 0.09 13.13
C GLY A 374 -4.49 0.97 12.63
N ILE A 375 -4.31 0.94 11.31
CA ILE A 375 -3.28 1.72 10.61
C ILE A 375 -3.95 2.53 9.50
N ILE A 376 -3.60 3.81 9.39
CA ILE A 376 -3.83 4.66 8.23
C ILE A 376 -2.52 4.70 7.43
N ALA A 377 -2.53 4.18 6.20
CA ALA A 377 -1.37 4.17 5.30
C ALA A 377 -1.61 5.13 4.12
N THR A 378 -0.95 6.29 4.13
CA THR A 378 -1.22 7.38 3.19
C THR A 378 -0.28 7.40 1.99
N GLY A 379 -0.58 6.56 1.00
CA GLY A 379 0.07 6.55 -0.31
C GLY A 379 1.57 6.28 -0.30
N ASP A 380 2.10 6.21 -1.52
CA ASP A 380 3.43 5.68 -1.82
C ASP A 380 3.66 4.39 -1.05
N LEU A 381 2.69 3.48 -1.19
CA LEU A 381 2.73 2.15 -0.57
C LEU A 381 3.84 1.35 -1.21
N VAL A 382 3.89 1.38 -2.54
CA VAL A 382 4.95 0.80 -3.38
C VAL A 382 5.70 1.90 -4.10
N ASP A 383 6.99 1.69 -4.35
CA ASP A 383 7.80 2.69 -5.05
C ASP A 383 7.49 2.79 -6.57
N TYR A 384 7.03 1.68 -7.14
CA TYR A 384 6.58 1.51 -8.53
C TYR A 384 5.91 0.13 -8.66
N LEU A 385 5.25 -0.15 -9.77
CA LEU A 385 4.45 -1.36 -9.94
C LEU A 385 5.25 -2.61 -10.33
N PHE A 386 6.12 -2.51 -11.34
CA PHE A 386 6.74 -3.69 -11.97
C PHE A 386 8.21 -3.48 -12.29
N GLU A 387 9.01 -4.52 -12.12
CA GLU A 387 10.33 -4.61 -12.75
C GLU A 387 10.22 -4.75 -14.27
N GLY A 388 11.31 -4.42 -14.98
CA GLY A 388 11.36 -4.53 -16.45
C GLY A 388 11.06 -5.93 -16.99
N THR A 389 11.36 -6.98 -16.22
CA THR A 389 11.14 -8.40 -16.59
C THR A 389 9.90 -9.01 -15.94
N ASP A 390 9.15 -8.25 -15.14
CA ASP A 390 8.00 -8.80 -14.42
C ASP A 390 6.85 -9.16 -15.35
N ASN A 391 6.15 -10.24 -15.00
CA ASN A 391 4.83 -10.47 -15.55
C ASN A 391 3.85 -9.44 -14.98
N LYS A 392 3.46 -8.46 -15.79
CA LYS A 392 2.55 -7.38 -15.41
C LYS A 392 1.14 -7.85 -15.00
N SER A 393 0.78 -9.10 -15.30
CA SER A 393 -0.48 -9.71 -14.84
C SER A 393 -0.35 -10.37 -13.45
N ALA A 394 0.88 -10.55 -12.93
CA ALA A 394 1.15 -11.25 -11.68
C ALA A 394 1.15 -10.36 -10.42
N GLY A 395 0.94 -9.05 -10.58
CA GLY A 395 0.69 -8.12 -9.47
C GLY A 395 1.89 -7.33 -8.93
N GLY A 396 3.11 -7.63 -9.37
CA GLY A 396 4.31 -6.81 -9.12
C GLY A 396 4.54 -6.47 -7.64
N ASN A 397 4.97 -5.23 -7.36
CA ASN A 397 5.22 -4.77 -6.01
C ASN A 397 3.96 -4.66 -5.15
N PHE A 398 2.75 -4.51 -5.72
CA PHE A 398 1.53 -4.60 -4.92
C PHE A 398 1.30 -6.01 -4.37
N LYS A 399 1.63 -7.04 -5.14
CA LYS A 399 1.64 -8.41 -4.61
C LYS A 399 2.67 -8.52 -3.48
N PHE A 400 3.86 -7.95 -3.66
CA PHE A 400 4.90 -7.95 -2.63
C PHE A 400 4.47 -7.21 -1.35
N PHE A 401 3.88 -6.02 -1.46
CA PHE A 401 3.28 -5.29 -0.34
C PHE A 401 2.24 -6.14 0.40
N LYS A 402 1.34 -6.79 -0.34
CA LYS A 402 0.37 -7.71 0.25
C LYS A 402 1.04 -8.90 0.92
N ASP A 403 2.09 -9.48 0.34
CA ASP A 403 2.82 -10.60 0.94
C ASP A 403 3.55 -10.20 2.22
N LEU A 404 4.10 -8.97 2.30
CA LEU A 404 4.67 -8.40 3.53
C LEU A 404 3.62 -8.33 4.66
N LEU A 405 2.44 -7.78 4.36
CA LEU A 405 1.32 -7.72 5.32
C LEU A 405 0.88 -9.11 5.82
N LEU A 406 0.96 -10.12 4.94
CA LEU A 406 0.58 -11.49 5.25
C LEU A 406 1.71 -12.31 5.90
N GLY A 407 2.86 -11.69 6.18
CA GLY A 407 4.02 -12.35 6.76
C GLY A 407 4.69 -13.38 5.83
N ARG A 408 4.54 -13.24 4.52
CA ARG A 408 5.01 -14.21 3.50
C ARG A 408 6.33 -13.81 2.82
N SER A 409 6.86 -12.64 3.16
CA SER A 409 8.10 -12.10 2.60
C SER A 409 9.08 -11.81 3.74
N PRO A 410 9.85 -12.81 4.20
CA PRO A 410 10.72 -12.66 5.36
C PRO A 410 11.88 -11.69 5.12
N TYR A 411 12.58 -11.35 6.20
CA TYR A 411 13.83 -10.58 6.13
C TYR A 411 14.85 -11.33 5.26
N PRO A 412 15.46 -10.68 4.26
CA PRO A 412 16.49 -11.30 3.41
C PRO A 412 17.68 -11.83 4.22
N GLU A 413 18.04 -11.15 5.30
CA GLU A 413 19.18 -11.48 6.15
C GLU A 413 18.86 -12.53 7.23
N GLY A 414 17.58 -12.83 7.48
CA GLY A 414 17.16 -13.75 8.54
C GLY A 414 17.32 -13.23 9.97
N GLU A 415 17.61 -11.94 10.15
CA GLU A 415 17.88 -11.32 11.47
C GLU A 415 16.69 -11.32 12.43
N HIS A 416 15.46 -11.33 11.89
CA HIS A 416 14.22 -11.29 12.67
C HIS A 416 13.16 -12.22 12.11
N ASN A 417 12.27 -12.70 13.00
CA ASN A 417 11.08 -13.43 12.59
C ASN A 417 10.10 -12.48 11.90
N GLN A 418 9.66 -12.87 10.71
CA GLN A 418 8.58 -12.18 10.01
C GLN A 418 7.25 -12.43 10.70
N GLU A 419 6.47 -11.37 10.90
CA GLU A 419 5.11 -11.46 11.42
C GLU A 419 4.05 -11.17 10.35
N GLU A 420 2.89 -11.81 10.48
CA GLU A 420 1.65 -11.41 9.80
C GLU A 420 1.01 -10.26 10.59
N LEU A 421 0.53 -9.22 9.90
CA LEU A 421 -0.10 -8.07 10.55
C LEU A 421 -1.40 -8.47 11.28
N LEU A 422 -1.58 -8.01 12.50
CA LEU A 422 -2.71 -8.37 13.38
C LEU A 422 -3.80 -7.30 13.48
N VAL A 423 -3.54 -6.10 12.96
CA VAL A 423 -4.47 -4.96 12.96
C VAL A 423 -4.90 -4.59 11.54
N PRO A 424 -6.10 -4.01 11.36
CA PRO A 424 -6.56 -3.55 10.06
C PRO A 424 -5.69 -2.41 9.53
N ILE A 425 -5.43 -2.41 8.22
CA ILE A 425 -4.75 -1.32 7.51
C ILE A 425 -5.69 -0.68 6.49
N PHE A 426 -5.78 0.65 6.51
CA PHE A 426 -6.58 1.46 5.60
C PHE A 426 -5.63 2.21 4.66
N THR A 427 -5.61 1.80 3.39
CA THR A 427 -4.65 2.32 2.41
C THR A 427 -5.27 3.38 1.51
N SER A 428 -4.55 4.47 1.24
CA SER A 428 -4.75 5.34 0.07
C SER A 428 -3.53 5.23 -0.86
N LEU A 429 -3.66 5.69 -2.11
CA LEU A 429 -2.51 5.73 -3.03
C LEU A 429 -1.85 7.11 -3.03
N GLY A 430 -0.56 7.10 -3.38
CA GLY A 430 0.27 8.27 -3.71
C GLY A 430 0.77 8.19 -5.14
N ASN A 431 1.61 9.13 -5.55
CA ASN A 431 2.06 9.24 -6.93
C ASN A 431 2.98 8.10 -7.37
N HIS A 432 3.84 7.55 -6.49
CA HIS A 432 4.70 6.41 -6.80
C HIS A 432 3.89 5.12 -7.05
N ASP A 433 2.73 4.99 -6.40
CA ASP A 433 1.80 3.87 -6.62
C ASP A 433 1.24 3.82 -8.05
N TYR A 434 1.40 4.89 -8.83
CA TYR A 434 1.03 4.95 -10.24
C TYR A 434 2.23 4.73 -11.18
N ARG A 435 3.47 4.64 -10.71
CA ARG A 435 4.63 4.48 -11.59
C ARG A 435 4.74 3.05 -12.08
N VAL A 436 4.68 2.83 -13.39
CA VAL A 436 4.71 1.46 -13.95
C VAL A 436 6.08 0.80 -13.78
N ASN A 437 7.15 1.56 -13.97
CA ASN A 437 8.53 1.06 -13.99
C ASN A 437 9.42 1.85 -13.01
N PRO A 438 10.50 1.26 -12.51
CA PRO A 438 11.43 1.96 -11.62
C PRO A 438 12.34 2.92 -12.37
N TYR A 439 12.84 3.93 -11.66
CA TYR A 439 14.09 4.59 -12.02
C TYR A 439 15.29 3.68 -11.70
N GLN A 440 16.37 3.84 -12.47
CA GLN A 440 17.65 3.29 -12.05
C GLN A 440 18.14 4.06 -10.81
N VAL A 441 18.88 3.39 -9.92
CA VAL A 441 19.54 3.99 -8.75
C VAL A 441 20.51 5.11 -9.19
N TYR A 442 21.14 4.93 -10.35
CA TYR A 442 21.87 5.95 -11.09
C TYR A 442 21.64 5.76 -12.61
N GLN A 443 21.23 6.82 -13.30
CA GLN A 443 21.12 6.85 -14.77
C GLN A 443 21.46 8.24 -15.30
N ARG A 444 22.01 8.27 -16.51
CA ARG A 444 22.22 9.51 -17.28
C ARG A 444 21.32 9.47 -18.51
N ILE A 445 20.55 10.53 -18.72
CA ILE A 445 19.62 10.61 -19.87
C ILE A 445 20.36 11.30 -21.01
N ASP A 446 20.45 10.60 -22.14
CA ASP A 446 21.07 11.13 -23.36
C ASP A 446 20.11 12.09 -24.06
N ILE A 447 20.51 13.37 -24.15
CA ILE A 447 19.71 14.43 -24.78
C ILE A 447 20.59 15.08 -25.85
N PRO A 448 20.40 14.76 -27.14
CA PRO A 448 21.33 15.17 -28.21
C PRO A 448 21.56 16.68 -28.41
N ILE A 449 20.76 17.54 -27.76
CA ILE A 449 20.76 19.01 -27.97
C ILE A 449 21.05 19.77 -26.65
N VAL A 450 21.08 19.09 -25.50
CA VAL A 450 21.36 19.73 -24.20
C VAL A 450 22.39 18.89 -23.46
N SER A 451 23.18 19.50 -22.57
CA SER A 451 24.08 18.74 -21.71
C SER A 451 23.32 17.59 -21.03
N ASP A 452 23.93 16.40 -21.03
CA ASP A 452 23.35 15.21 -20.42
C ASP A 452 22.96 15.48 -18.95
N LYS A 453 21.81 14.94 -18.53
CA LYS A 453 21.32 15.09 -17.15
C LYS A 453 21.46 13.78 -16.36
N ASP A 454 22.00 13.90 -15.14
CA ASP A 454 22.11 12.83 -14.16
C ASP A 454 20.81 12.70 -13.34
N VAL A 455 20.23 11.51 -13.29
CA VAL A 455 19.20 11.13 -12.29
C VAL A 455 19.89 10.37 -11.16
N LYS A 456 19.85 10.94 -9.95
CA LYS A 456 20.60 10.46 -8.77
C LYS A 456 19.65 9.90 -7.72
N GLN A 457 19.34 8.60 -7.80
CA GLN A 457 18.42 7.92 -6.89
C GLN A 457 19.14 7.11 -5.81
N TYR A 458 20.45 7.28 -5.62
CA TYR A 458 21.27 6.52 -4.68
C TYR A 458 21.24 7.04 -3.24
N GLY A 459 20.94 8.34 -3.05
CA GLY A 459 20.88 8.99 -1.74
C GLY A 459 19.91 8.31 -0.77
N PRO A 460 18.65 8.04 -1.19
CA PRO A 460 17.68 7.32 -0.37
C PRO A 460 18.12 5.97 0.16
N TYR A 461 18.90 5.23 -0.64
CA TYR A 461 19.46 3.92 -0.27
C TYR A 461 20.71 4.05 0.63
N ASN A 462 21.11 5.26 0.99
CA ASN A 462 22.35 5.58 1.71
C ASN A 462 23.62 5.08 0.98
N LEU A 463 23.61 5.18 -0.35
CA LEU A 463 24.73 4.80 -1.22
C LEU A 463 25.41 6.03 -1.82
N SER A 464 26.69 5.91 -2.12
CA SER A 464 27.44 6.85 -2.97
C SER A 464 27.18 6.61 -4.46
N LYS A 465 27.53 7.60 -5.30
CA LYS A 465 27.49 7.46 -6.77
C LYS A 465 28.29 6.24 -7.25
N LYS A 466 29.46 5.95 -6.64
CA LYS A 466 30.32 4.80 -6.99
C LYS A 466 29.63 3.47 -6.66
N GLU A 467 29.13 3.31 -5.44
CA GLU A 467 28.44 2.08 -5.00
C GLU A 467 27.17 1.80 -5.82
N ALA A 468 26.38 2.84 -6.14
CA ALA A 468 25.18 2.69 -6.97
C ALA A 468 25.47 2.18 -8.39
N ARG A 469 26.57 2.62 -9.00
CA ARG A 469 27.02 2.12 -10.31
C ARG A 469 27.45 0.66 -10.23
N ILE A 470 28.17 0.27 -9.18
CA ILE A 470 28.56 -1.14 -8.94
C ILE A 470 27.32 -2.02 -8.75
N LEU A 471 26.34 -1.56 -7.95
CA LEU A 471 25.07 -2.27 -7.73
C LEU A 471 24.31 -2.55 -9.04
N GLN A 472 24.44 -1.66 -10.02
CA GLN A 472 23.85 -1.79 -11.34
C GLN A 472 24.73 -2.53 -12.36
N GLY A 473 25.81 -3.17 -11.91
CA GLY A 473 26.69 -3.98 -12.75
C GLY A 473 27.76 -3.21 -13.51
N GLY A 474 28.00 -1.93 -13.19
CA GLY A 474 29.10 -1.17 -13.77
C GLY A 474 30.46 -1.67 -13.28
N ASN A 475 31.46 -1.73 -14.17
CA ASN A 475 32.82 -2.11 -13.81
C ASN A 475 33.53 -0.94 -13.07
N PRO A 476 33.84 -1.08 -11.77
CA PRO A 476 34.48 -0.02 -10.98
C PRO A 476 35.87 0.39 -11.45
N GLU A 477 36.60 -0.46 -12.17
CA GLU A 477 37.93 -0.16 -12.72
C GLU A 477 37.87 0.90 -13.83
N LYS A 478 36.71 1.05 -14.48
CA LYS A 478 36.51 1.99 -15.59
C LYS A 478 35.95 3.33 -15.13
N PHE A 479 35.75 3.54 -13.83
CA PHE A 479 35.13 4.77 -13.32
C PHE A 479 36.15 5.92 -13.27
N ASN A 480 36.53 6.46 -14.42
CA ASN A 480 37.37 7.67 -14.53
C ASN A 480 36.54 8.96 -14.34
N ASN A 481 37.22 10.09 -14.04
CA ASN A 481 36.61 11.43 -13.81
C ASN A 481 35.97 12.07 -15.07
N GLY A 482 35.66 11.27 -16.08
CA GLY A 482 35.21 11.73 -17.39
C GLY A 482 34.37 10.70 -18.15
N ASP A 483 33.55 9.90 -17.46
CA ASP A 483 32.35 9.27 -18.04
C ASP A 483 32.52 7.87 -18.70
N GLU A 484 33.58 7.10 -18.39
CA GLU A 484 33.67 5.69 -18.81
C GLU A 484 32.98 4.76 -17.79
N GLY A 485 32.16 3.81 -18.27
CA GLY A 485 31.19 3.04 -17.46
C GLY A 485 29.80 3.69 -17.35
N ARG A 486 29.39 4.50 -18.34
CA ARG A 486 28.07 5.15 -18.48
C ARG A 486 26.91 4.14 -18.46
N ILE A 487 25.93 4.33 -17.58
CA ILE A 487 24.59 3.74 -17.72
C ILE A 487 23.70 4.81 -18.36
N LYS A 488 23.84 4.97 -19.68
CA LYS A 488 23.00 5.87 -20.48
C LYS A 488 21.67 5.19 -20.79
N ILE A 489 20.57 5.91 -20.63
CA ILE A 489 19.27 5.47 -21.10
C ILE A 489 18.78 6.37 -22.22
N SER A 490 18.07 5.79 -23.19
CA SER A 490 17.45 6.56 -24.27
C SER A 490 16.32 7.45 -23.73
N ARG A 491 16.05 8.53 -24.46
CA ARG A 491 14.86 9.38 -24.27
C ARG A 491 13.57 8.56 -24.15
N ASP A 492 13.38 7.55 -24.99
CA ASP A 492 12.18 6.69 -24.97
C ASP A 492 12.09 5.86 -23.67
N THR A 493 13.22 5.36 -23.17
CA THR A 493 13.27 4.63 -21.90
C THR A 493 12.92 5.54 -20.73
N ALA A 494 13.50 6.73 -20.69
CA ALA A 494 13.22 7.72 -19.65
C ALA A 494 11.74 8.17 -19.68
N PHE A 495 11.19 8.35 -20.88
CA PHE A 495 9.78 8.65 -21.09
C PHE A 495 8.87 7.55 -20.52
N LYS A 496 9.15 6.27 -20.80
CA LYS A 496 8.39 5.12 -20.29
C LYS A 496 8.43 4.95 -18.77
N GLN A 497 9.44 5.48 -18.09
CA GLN A 497 9.49 5.50 -16.61
C GLN A 497 8.50 6.50 -16.01
N ALA A 498 8.16 7.57 -16.74
CA ALA A 498 7.28 8.64 -16.25
C ALA A 498 5.79 8.45 -16.58
N ILE A 499 5.40 7.42 -17.35
CA ILE A 499 4.00 7.21 -17.75
C ILE A 499 3.23 6.50 -16.63
N PRO A 500 2.10 7.06 -16.15
CA PRO A 500 1.34 6.51 -15.03
C PRO A 500 0.57 5.25 -15.43
N ALA A 501 0.26 4.41 -14.45
CA ALA A 501 -0.39 3.11 -14.54
C ALA A 501 -1.89 3.13 -14.90
N THR A 502 -2.40 4.29 -15.33
CA THR A 502 -3.78 4.47 -15.77
C THR A 502 -3.93 4.07 -17.23
N LYS A 503 -5.17 3.90 -17.70
CA LYS A 503 -5.43 3.73 -19.13
C LYS A 503 -5.06 5.03 -19.85
N THR A 504 -4.07 4.94 -20.72
CA THR A 504 -3.62 6.04 -21.58
C THR A 504 -3.48 5.52 -23.01
N LYS A 505 -3.12 6.39 -23.95
CA LYS A 505 -2.76 5.97 -25.32
C LYS A 505 -1.62 4.96 -25.33
N PHE A 506 -0.66 5.10 -24.40
CA PHE A 506 0.48 4.20 -24.22
C PHE A 506 0.07 2.90 -23.52
N TRP A 507 -0.77 2.99 -22.49
CA TRP A 507 -1.23 1.84 -21.72
C TRP A 507 -2.68 1.49 -22.04
N LYS A 508 -2.87 0.52 -22.95
CA LYS A 508 -4.19 -0.03 -23.27
C LYS A 508 -4.85 -0.78 -22.10
N LYS A 509 -4.10 -1.10 -21.05
CA LYS A 509 -4.54 -1.87 -19.86
C LYS A 509 -4.44 -1.03 -18.59
N ASP A 510 -5.33 -1.29 -17.64
CA ASP A 510 -5.27 -0.71 -16.28
C ASP A 510 -4.31 -1.54 -15.42
N TYR A 511 -3.15 -0.99 -15.11
CA TYR A 511 -2.10 -1.68 -14.34
C TYR A 511 -2.38 -1.68 -12.83
N LEU A 512 -3.37 -0.92 -12.35
CA LEU A 512 -3.85 -0.97 -10.96
C LEU A 512 -4.87 -2.09 -10.70
N SER A 513 -5.13 -2.95 -11.69
CA SER A 513 -6.11 -4.03 -11.58
C SER A 513 -5.84 -4.99 -10.42
N TYR A 514 -4.56 -5.26 -10.10
CA TYR A 514 -4.20 -6.08 -8.94
C TYR A 514 -4.60 -5.40 -7.62
N TYR A 515 -4.21 -4.13 -7.43
CA TYR A 515 -4.58 -3.35 -6.25
C TYR A 515 -6.11 -3.32 -6.04
N LYS A 516 -6.85 -3.00 -7.10
CA LYS A 516 -8.32 -2.93 -7.09
C LYS A 516 -9.00 -4.27 -6.80
N SER A 517 -8.34 -5.39 -7.12
CA SER A 517 -8.90 -6.73 -6.96
C SER A 517 -8.53 -7.39 -5.64
N TYR A 518 -7.36 -7.07 -5.08
CA TYR A 518 -6.75 -7.83 -3.99
C TYR A 518 -6.32 -7.02 -2.77
N ILE A 519 -6.25 -5.68 -2.88
CA ILE A 519 -5.84 -4.78 -1.79
C ILE A 519 -6.98 -3.85 -1.41
N ASN A 520 -7.46 -3.01 -2.32
CA ASN A 520 -8.54 -2.06 -2.03
C ASN A 520 -9.35 -1.71 -3.28
N LYS A 521 -10.68 -1.85 -3.21
CA LYS A 521 -11.59 -1.65 -4.35
C LYS A 521 -11.84 -0.17 -4.67
N SER A 522 -11.67 0.71 -3.70
CA SER A 522 -12.07 2.11 -3.79
C SER A 522 -10.89 3.01 -3.47
N MET A 523 -10.67 4.00 -4.34
CA MET A 523 -9.57 4.95 -4.21
C MET A 523 -9.91 6.08 -3.23
N ASN A 524 -11.18 6.50 -3.22
CA ASN A 524 -11.75 7.49 -2.31
C ASN A 524 -12.88 6.84 -1.50
N TYR A 525 -12.66 6.58 -0.21
CA TYR A 525 -13.60 5.85 0.63
C TYR A 525 -13.62 6.36 2.07
N GLN A 526 -14.63 5.91 2.82
CA GLN A 526 -14.78 6.23 4.23
C GLN A 526 -14.93 4.96 5.04
N VAL A 527 -14.41 4.99 6.26
CA VAL A 527 -14.56 3.95 7.28
C VAL A 527 -15.36 4.55 8.43
N LEU A 528 -16.40 3.84 8.85
CA LEU A 528 -17.23 4.23 9.99
C LEU A 528 -16.74 3.48 11.23
N LEU A 529 -16.42 4.22 12.28
CA LEU A 529 -15.95 3.72 13.57
C LEU A 529 -16.92 4.22 14.65
N ASP A 530 -18.06 3.56 14.78
CA ASP A 530 -19.25 4.07 15.47
C ASP A 530 -19.67 5.45 14.94
N LYS A 531 -19.50 6.52 15.72
CA LYS A 531 -19.76 7.90 15.30
C LYS A 531 -18.57 8.56 14.59
N HIS A 532 -17.37 7.98 14.71
CA HIS A 532 -16.15 8.52 14.13
C HIS A 532 -16.03 8.15 12.65
N LYS A 533 -15.30 8.96 11.88
CA LYS A 533 -15.06 8.74 10.45
C LYS A 533 -13.59 8.81 10.13
N LEU A 534 -13.10 7.81 9.41
CA LEU A 534 -11.86 7.92 8.65
C LEU A 534 -12.21 8.13 7.18
N ILE A 535 -11.62 9.13 6.53
CA ILE A 535 -11.83 9.41 5.11
C ILE A 535 -10.48 9.29 4.41
N LEU A 536 -10.34 8.33 3.52
CA LEU A 536 -9.11 8.05 2.80
C LEU A 536 -9.26 8.52 1.36
N LEU A 537 -8.35 9.39 0.93
CA LEU A 537 -8.41 10.09 -0.33
C LEU A 537 -7.18 9.79 -1.18
N ASP A 538 -7.43 9.45 -2.44
CA ASP A 538 -6.41 9.27 -3.45
C ASP A 538 -6.03 10.63 -4.06
N THR A 539 -4.73 10.89 -4.15
CA THR A 539 -4.20 12.12 -4.75
C THR A 539 -3.76 11.94 -6.20
N GLY A 540 -3.88 10.72 -6.75
CA GLY A 540 -3.61 10.44 -8.14
C GLY A 540 -2.12 10.46 -8.52
N PRO A 541 -1.83 10.27 -9.82
CA PRO A 541 -0.45 10.25 -10.32
C PRO A 541 0.17 11.65 -10.33
N ASP A 542 1.48 11.65 -10.59
CA ASP A 542 2.25 12.83 -10.99
C ASP A 542 1.59 13.58 -12.18
N LEU A 543 1.50 14.90 -12.09
CA LEU A 543 1.02 15.79 -13.15
C LEU A 543 2.13 16.14 -14.12
N GLY A 544 1.73 16.36 -15.38
CA GLY A 544 2.68 16.56 -16.47
C GLY A 544 3.33 15.26 -16.94
N SER A 545 2.99 14.12 -16.34
CA SER A 545 3.17 12.83 -16.98
C SER A 545 2.40 12.78 -18.31
N PRO A 546 2.95 12.14 -19.36
CA PRO A 546 2.33 12.13 -20.68
C PRO A 546 1.02 11.33 -20.70
N ASP A 547 -0.11 11.99 -20.43
CA ASP A 547 -1.44 11.49 -20.82
C ASP A 547 -1.70 11.68 -22.33
N GLY A 548 -0.73 12.32 -22.98
CA GLY A 548 -0.61 12.60 -24.40
C GLY A 548 -1.48 13.76 -24.87
N SER A 549 -2.03 14.59 -23.99
CA SER A 549 -2.75 15.80 -24.41
C SER A 549 -1.82 16.95 -24.89
N TRP A 550 -0.50 16.78 -24.83
CA TRP A 550 0.54 17.75 -25.23
C TRP A 550 1.64 17.06 -26.04
N ASP A 551 2.39 17.81 -26.85
CA ASP A 551 3.51 17.28 -27.61
C ASP A 551 4.54 16.66 -26.64
N SER A 552 4.59 15.33 -26.64
CA SER A 552 4.96 14.49 -25.48
C SER A 552 6.35 14.75 -24.90
N TRP A 553 7.22 15.42 -25.67
CA TRP A 553 8.59 15.71 -25.28
C TRP A 553 8.77 17.05 -24.60
N SER A 554 8.05 18.10 -25.02
CA SER A 554 8.13 19.41 -24.35
C SER A 554 7.60 19.29 -22.92
N ALA A 555 6.51 18.56 -22.70
CA ALA A 555 6.02 18.24 -21.36
C ALA A 555 7.02 17.40 -20.53
N PHE A 556 7.71 16.45 -21.16
CA PHE A 556 8.76 15.67 -20.51
C PHE A 556 9.97 16.55 -20.14
N THR A 557 10.43 17.43 -21.03
CA THR A 557 11.58 18.31 -20.77
C THR A 557 11.22 19.43 -19.77
N THR A 558 10.07 20.08 -19.89
CA THR A 558 9.65 21.10 -18.90
C THR A 558 9.57 20.52 -17.48
N ASN A 559 9.14 19.26 -17.31
CA ASN A 559 9.10 18.58 -16.00
C ASN A 559 10.44 17.97 -15.56
N PHE A 560 11.36 17.64 -16.48
CA PHE A 560 12.75 17.24 -16.18
C PHE A 560 13.68 18.46 -15.94
N GLY A 561 13.09 19.64 -15.64
CA GLY A 561 13.82 20.85 -15.29
C GLY A 561 14.42 21.60 -16.49
N PHE A 562 13.67 21.72 -17.59
CA PHE A 562 14.05 22.59 -18.72
C PHE A 562 13.20 23.88 -18.81
N GLY A 563 12.29 24.12 -17.85
CA GLY A 563 11.59 25.41 -17.66
C GLY A 563 12.15 26.17 -16.45
N ASP A 564 12.14 27.50 -16.52
CA ASP A 564 12.89 28.43 -15.68
C ASP A 564 13.03 28.08 -14.19
N SER A 565 14.29 27.99 -13.77
CA SER A 565 14.81 28.11 -12.40
C SER A 565 14.33 27.08 -11.37
N ASN A 566 14.97 25.90 -11.37
CA ASN A 566 15.53 25.25 -10.17
C ASN A 566 16.10 23.87 -10.55
N GLU A 567 17.37 23.83 -10.97
CA GLU A 567 18.10 22.58 -11.26
C GLU A 567 18.16 21.62 -10.05
N GLU A 568 17.95 22.10 -8.83
CA GLU A 568 17.85 21.31 -7.60
C GLU A 568 16.51 20.57 -7.42
N ALA A 569 15.45 20.99 -8.11
CA ALA A 569 14.08 20.45 -7.95
C ALA A 569 13.90 19.03 -8.49
N PHE A 570 14.88 18.53 -9.26
CA PHE A 570 14.92 17.15 -9.75
C PHE A 570 16.15 16.39 -9.23
N GLN A 571 17.27 17.09 -9.02
CA GLN A 571 18.54 16.46 -8.61
C GLN A 571 18.56 16.01 -7.14
N ASN A 572 17.78 16.67 -6.28
CA ASN A 572 17.73 16.39 -4.84
C ASN A 572 16.31 16.20 -4.29
N ARG A 573 15.26 16.41 -5.09
CA ARG A 573 13.87 16.48 -4.60
C ARG A 573 12.93 15.81 -5.58
N HIS A 574 12.02 14.99 -5.07
CA HIS A 574 10.90 14.48 -5.84
C HIS A 574 9.92 15.63 -6.08
N SER A 575 9.90 16.22 -7.28
CA SER A 575 8.67 16.91 -7.73
C SER A 575 8.25 16.33 -9.06
N PRO A 576 7.10 15.64 -9.07
CA PRO A 576 6.03 16.17 -9.90
C PRO A 576 4.67 16.04 -9.20
N ASN A 577 4.19 17.12 -8.57
CA ASN A 577 2.76 17.47 -8.48
C ASN A 577 1.75 16.32 -8.57
N SER A 578 1.32 15.72 -7.46
CA SER A 578 0.14 14.84 -7.52
C SER A 578 -1.05 15.61 -8.11
N LYS A 579 -1.87 14.91 -8.90
CA LYS A 579 -3.13 15.45 -9.45
C LYS A 579 -4.00 16.11 -8.36
N GLY A 580 -3.91 15.61 -7.14
CA GLY A 580 -4.65 16.04 -5.97
C GLY A 580 -6.05 15.42 -5.89
N PRO A 581 -6.80 15.73 -4.80
CA PRO A 581 -8.14 15.22 -4.59
C PRO A 581 -9.08 15.48 -5.78
N ASP A 582 -9.85 14.47 -6.17
CA ASP A 582 -10.83 14.56 -7.24
C ASP A 582 -12.24 14.97 -6.73
N SER A 583 -13.22 15.01 -7.63
CA SER A 583 -14.60 15.35 -7.28
C SER A 583 -15.25 14.35 -6.32
N LEU A 584 -14.84 13.08 -6.33
CA LEU A 584 -15.32 12.07 -5.39
C LEU A 584 -14.81 12.38 -3.98
N ALA A 585 -13.55 12.80 -3.86
CA ALA A 585 -13.00 13.26 -2.58
C ALA A 585 -13.79 14.45 -2.02
N TYR A 586 -14.11 15.46 -2.82
CA TYR A 586 -14.92 16.60 -2.39
C TYR A 586 -16.32 16.16 -1.93
N ASN A 587 -16.95 15.26 -2.67
CA ASN A 587 -18.28 14.74 -2.33
C ASN A 587 -18.27 13.97 -1.00
N ARG A 588 -17.17 13.30 -0.63
CA ARG A 588 -17.04 12.66 0.69
C ARG A 588 -17.02 13.69 1.81
N LEU A 589 -16.29 14.79 1.65
CA LEU A 589 -16.26 15.85 2.66
C LEU A 589 -17.60 16.56 2.80
N LYS A 590 -18.33 16.77 1.70
CA LYS A 590 -19.70 17.33 1.74
C LYS A 590 -20.72 16.45 2.49
N GLN A 591 -20.43 15.16 2.65
CA GLN A 591 -21.30 14.22 3.40
C GLN A 591 -21.04 14.24 4.92
N ILE A 592 -20.12 15.08 5.39
CA ILE A 592 -19.88 15.30 6.83
C ILE A 592 -21.09 16.00 7.47
N LYS A 593 -21.52 15.48 8.60
CA LYS A 593 -22.66 15.95 9.40
C LYS A 593 -22.16 16.51 10.73
N THR A 594 -22.94 17.41 11.34
CA THR A 594 -22.65 17.96 12.69
C THR A 594 -22.65 16.89 13.77
N THR A 595 -23.41 15.80 13.60
CA THR A 595 -23.51 14.68 14.54
C THR A 595 -22.35 13.70 14.49
N ASP A 596 -21.43 13.86 13.54
CA ASP A 596 -20.26 13.00 13.44
C ASP A 596 -19.28 13.25 14.60
N GLY A 597 -18.64 12.18 15.07
CA GLY A 597 -17.54 12.21 16.04
C GLY A 597 -16.26 12.77 15.43
N ILE A 598 -15.10 12.30 15.89
CA ILE A 598 -13.80 12.65 15.28
C ILE A 598 -13.80 12.31 13.79
N ILE A 599 -13.31 13.25 12.98
CA ILE A 599 -13.10 13.07 11.54
C ILE A 599 -11.60 13.18 11.25
N ILE A 600 -11.01 12.06 10.83
CA ILE A 600 -9.62 11.97 10.39
C ILE A 600 -9.62 11.76 8.89
N VAL A 601 -8.92 12.63 8.16
CA VAL A 601 -8.71 12.50 6.72
C VAL A 601 -7.27 12.03 6.47
N GLY A 602 -7.08 11.01 5.65
CA GLY A 602 -5.76 10.55 5.20
C GLY A 602 -5.63 10.71 3.69
N MET A 603 -4.53 11.30 3.24
CA MET A 603 -4.18 11.46 1.83
C MET A 603 -2.67 11.50 1.66
N HIS A 604 -2.12 11.23 0.48
CA HIS A 604 -0.66 11.30 0.32
C HIS A 604 -0.16 12.74 0.16
N ALA A 605 -0.51 13.41 -0.94
CA ALA A 605 0.01 14.73 -1.27
C ALA A 605 -0.64 15.87 -0.45
N PRO A 606 0.09 16.58 0.42
CA PRO A 606 -0.46 17.66 1.23
C PRO A 606 -1.08 18.80 0.39
N PRO A 607 -2.18 19.41 0.85
CA PRO A 607 -2.82 20.53 0.16
C PRO A 607 -2.07 21.85 0.35
N ILE A 608 -1.12 21.93 1.28
CA ILE A 608 -0.32 23.12 1.58
C ILE A 608 1.13 22.68 1.70
N ASN A 609 2.03 23.32 0.95
CA ASN A 609 3.46 23.10 1.07
C ASN A 609 4.19 24.43 0.79
N THR A 610 5.11 24.82 1.68
CA THR A 610 5.85 26.07 1.54
C THR A 610 6.72 26.05 0.29
N PHE A 611 6.82 27.20 -0.38
CA PHE A 611 7.61 27.32 -1.59
C PHE A 611 9.08 26.94 -1.37
N GLY A 612 9.62 26.13 -2.29
CA GLY A 612 10.98 25.61 -2.17
C GLY A 612 11.20 24.69 -0.96
N ASN A 613 10.16 24.08 -0.39
CA ASN A 613 10.19 23.23 0.82
C ASN A 613 10.98 23.89 1.96
N GLU A 614 10.92 25.22 2.07
CA GLU A 614 11.56 25.97 3.16
C GLU A 614 10.55 26.12 4.29
N TYR A 615 10.85 25.57 5.46
CA TYR A 615 10.02 25.65 6.67
C TYR A 615 10.78 26.44 7.74
N PRO A 616 10.76 27.79 7.71
CA PRO A 616 11.48 28.58 8.68
C PRO A 616 10.83 28.56 10.07
N HIS A 617 11.67 28.73 11.07
CA HIS A 617 11.27 28.78 12.47
C HIS A 617 10.46 30.04 12.80
N TYR A 618 10.74 31.16 12.13
CA TYR A 618 10.02 32.42 12.30
C TYR A 618 8.57 32.43 11.76
N PHE A 619 8.08 31.32 11.20
CA PHE A 619 6.64 31.16 10.98
C PHE A 619 5.92 30.58 12.21
N ARG A 620 6.65 30.10 13.22
CA ARG A 620 6.09 29.46 14.40
C ARG A 620 5.36 30.45 15.29
N GLU A 621 4.15 30.11 15.72
CA GLU A 621 3.34 30.93 16.64
C GLU A 621 4.04 31.20 17.98
N THR A 622 4.83 30.25 18.48
CA THR A 622 5.59 30.38 19.73
C THR A 622 6.63 31.48 19.67
N GLU A 623 7.23 31.65 18.50
CA GLU A 623 8.36 32.56 18.37
C GLU A 623 7.91 34.00 18.21
N HIS A 624 6.66 34.24 17.81
CA HIS A 624 6.19 35.58 17.56
C HIS A 624 4.72 35.80 17.93
N ALA A 625 4.46 36.88 18.68
CA ALA A 625 3.09 37.41 18.85
C ALA A 625 2.54 37.99 17.53
N GLN A 626 3.43 38.51 16.67
CA GLN A 626 3.16 38.98 15.31
C GLN A 626 4.31 38.51 14.40
N ALA A 627 4.01 37.93 13.23
CA ALA A 627 5.02 37.39 12.32
C ALA A 627 6.18 38.38 12.07
N ASP A 628 7.44 37.91 12.12
CA ASP A 628 8.61 38.77 11.91
C ASP A 628 8.61 39.32 10.48
N GLU A 629 8.40 40.63 10.36
CA GLU A 629 8.21 41.29 9.08
C GLU A 629 9.47 41.18 8.21
N LEU A 630 10.66 41.33 8.80
CA LEU A 630 11.90 41.36 8.03
C LEU A 630 12.30 39.95 7.58
N GLU A 631 12.16 38.93 8.44
CA GLU A 631 12.39 37.54 8.06
C GLU A 631 11.37 37.07 7.00
N THR A 632 10.11 37.49 7.10
CA THR A 632 9.08 37.22 6.09
C THR A 632 9.43 37.87 4.75
N VAL A 633 9.82 39.16 4.75
CA VAL A 633 10.29 39.85 3.53
C VAL A 633 11.46 39.09 2.90
N ASN A 634 12.38 38.61 3.73
CA ASN A 634 13.55 37.86 3.30
C ASN A 634 13.21 36.48 2.72
N TYR A 635 12.25 35.76 3.31
CA TYR A 635 11.72 34.53 2.73
C TYR A 635 11.18 34.76 1.31
N ILE A 636 10.31 35.76 1.13
CA ILE A 636 9.71 36.07 -0.17
C ILE A 636 10.80 36.51 -1.16
N ARG A 637 11.73 37.37 -0.72
CA ARG A 637 12.86 37.83 -1.53
C ARG A 637 13.69 36.68 -2.08
N ARG A 638 14.03 35.68 -1.26
CA ARG A 638 14.83 34.53 -1.69
C ARG A 638 14.10 33.63 -2.70
N HIS A 639 12.78 33.55 -2.60
CA HIS A 639 11.94 32.71 -3.47
C HIS A 639 11.46 33.41 -4.74
N LYS A 640 11.52 34.76 -4.78
CA LYS A 640 11.15 35.59 -5.93
C LYS A 640 12.22 36.63 -6.23
N LYS A 641 13.49 36.22 -6.27
CA LYS A 641 14.67 37.10 -6.36
C LYS A 641 14.54 38.21 -7.41
N HIS A 642 14.06 37.88 -8.60
CA HIS A 642 13.88 38.82 -9.71
C HIS A 642 12.97 40.02 -9.38
N LEU A 643 12.05 39.90 -8.42
CA LEU A 643 11.19 41.01 -7.96
C LEU A 643 11.87 41.94 -6.95
N PHE A 644 13.08 41.59 -6.51
CA PHE A 644 13.82 42.27 -5.46
C PHE A 644 15.25 42.59 -5.89
N MET A 645 15.46 42.76 -7.20
CA MET A 645 16.67 43.35 -7.75
C MET A 645 16.42 44.82 -8.11
N ASP A 646 17.48 45.61 -8.21
CA ASP A 646 17.42 46.97 -8.78
C ASP A 646 16.90 46.94 -10.25
N PRO A 647 16.56 48.11 -10.84
CA PRO A 647 16.02 48.16 -12.20
C PRO A 647 16.92 47.57 -13.29
N LEU A 648 18.22 47.46 -13.03
CA LEU A 648 19.21 46.89 -13.95
C LEU A 648 19.49 45.40 -13.66
N GLY A 649 18.95 44.84 -12.58
CA GLY A 649 19.15 43.46 -12.17
C GLY A 649 20.50 43.18 -11.49
N HIS A 650 21.31 44.20 -11.18
CA HIS A 650 22.69 44.00 -10.72
C HIS A 650 22.77 43.68 -9.23
N HIS A 651 22.03 44.41 -8.40
CA HIS A 651 22.09 44.26 -6.94
C HIS A 651 20.72 44.00 -6.30
N PRO A 652 20.66 43.24 -5.19
CA PRO A 652 19.43 43.11 -4.42
C PRO A 652 18.99 44.46 -3.84
N LEU A 653 17.68 44.67 -3.72
CA LEU A 653 17.12 45.86 -3.09
C LEU A 653 17.48 45.94 -1.59
N SER A 654 17.64 47.16 -1.08
CA SER A 654 17.73 47.41 0.37
C SER A 654 16.50 46.89 1.11
N ASN A 655 16.62 46.63 2.40
CA ASN A 655 15.48 46.13 3.19
C ASN A 655 14.26 47.04 3.15
N LYS A 656 14.47 48.36 3.18
CA LYS A 656 13.39 49.36 3.10
C LYS A 656 12.60 49.21 1.80
N MET A 657 13.29 49.09 0.68
CA MET A 657 12.69 48.91 -0.64
C MET A 657 12.04 47.53 -0.78
N ALA A 658 12.71 46.47 -0.32
CA ALA A 658 12.17 45.12 -0.35
C ALA A 658 10.86 45.02 0.46
N LYS A 659 10.80 45.62 1.65
CA LYS A 659 9.60 45.70 2.48
C LYS A 659 8.47 46.46 1.78
N ALA A 660 8.76 47.58 1.13
CA ALA A 660 7.77 48.31 0.33
C ALA A 660 7.24 47.45 -0.83
N ASN A 661 8.11 46.73 -1.54
CA ASN A 661 7.72 45.82 -2.62
C ASN A 661 6.83 44.67 -2.11
N VAL A 662 7.15 44.07 -0.95
CA VAL A 662 6.30 43.03 -0.36
C VAL A 662 4.95 43.59 0.04
N LYS A 663 4.88 44.78 0.67
CA LYS A 663 3.59 45.42 1.02
C LYS A 663 2.71 45.65 -0.21
N ALA A 664 3.31 46.09 -1.33
CA ALA A 664 2.57 46.34 -2.55
C ALA A 664 2.12 45.07 -3.26
N ARG A 665 2.99 44.05 -3.35
CA ARG A 665 2.78 42.87 -4.22
C ARG A 665 2.30 41.62 -3.49
N PHE A 666 2.65 41.49 -2.22
CA PHE A 666 2.36 40.33 -1.37
C PHE A 666 1.80 40.76 0.00
N PRO A 667 0.77 41.64 0.07
CA PRO A 667 0.22 42.17 1.32
C PRO A 667 -0.35 41.08 2.25
N ASN A 668 -0.54 39.88 1.73
CA ASN A 668 -1.01 38.72 2.46
C ASN A 668 0.02 38.05 3.36
N TRP A 669 1.31 38.35 3.18
CA TRP A 669 2.39 37.76 3.95
C TRP A 669 2.81 38.61 5.15
N LEU A 670 2.60 39.93 5.11
CA LEU A 670 2.95 40.83 6.22
C LEU A 670 1.73 41.00 7.12
N THR A 671 1.59 40.09 8.08
CA THR A 671 0.45 40.08 8.99
C THR A 671 0.78 40.83 10.28
N ASN A 672 -0.20 41.55 10.82
CA ASN A 672 -0.12 42.09 12.19
C ASN A 672 -0.72 41.08 13.19
N SER A 673 -0.45 39.78 13.02
CA SER A 673 -1.06 38.70 13.80
C SER A 673 -0.11 37.50 13.94
N SER A 674 -0.48 36.48 14.73
CA SER A 674 0.27 35.22 14.81
C SER A 674 0.14 34.33 13.56
N ALA A 675 -0.79 34.63 12.65
CA ALA A 675 -0.85 33.94 11.36
C ALA A 675 0.36 34.38 10.53
N PHE A 676 1.19 33.46 10.04
CA PHE A 676 2.35 33.85 9.22
C PHE A 676 1.94 34.28 7.80
N LYS A 677 0.72 33.92 7.37
CA LYS A 677 0.18 34.30 6.06
C LYS A 677 -1.34 34.28 6.09
N PHE A 678 -1.95 35.10 5.25
CA PHE A 678 -3.36 35.01 4.92
C PHE A 678 -3.61 34.74 3.42
N GLY A 679 -4.86 34.50 3.03
CA GLY A 679 -5.28 34.53 1.63
C GLY A 679 -5.15 33.19 0.90
N SER A 680 -4.66 33.19 -0.33
CA SER A 680 -4.66 32.01 -1.20
C SER A 680 -3.45 31.08 -0.96
N ASN A 681 -3.63 29.77 -1.14
CA ASN A 681 -2.53 28.80 -1.15
C ASN A 681 -1.62 28.97 -2.37
N LYS A 682 -2.14 29.48 -3.50
CA LYS A 682 -1.38 29.66 -4.75
C LYS A 682 -0.18 30.62 -4.64
N GLU A 683 -0.16 31.46 -3.63
CA GLU A 683 0.87 32.47 -3.41
C GLU A 683 1.95 31.89 -2.48
N LEU A 684 2.96 31.20 -3.05
CA LEU A 684 4.11 30.65 -2.32
C LEU A 684 3.79 29.57 -1.25
N LEU A 685 2.56 29.02 -1.24
CA LEU A 685 2.14 27.84 -0.45
C LEU A 685 1.61 26.68 -1.32
N ASP A 686 1.70 26.82 -2.63
CA ASP A 686 1.35 25.82 -3.63
C ASP A 686 2.65 25.46 -4.36
N ASN A 687 3.62 24.94 -3.60
CA ASN A 687 4.89 24.45 -4.14
C ASN A 687 4.73 23.15 -4.95
N GLY A 688 3.54 22.92 -5.52
CA GLY A 688 3.36 21.88 -6.50
C GLY A 688 3.34 20.47 -5.94
N VAL A 689 2.63 20.27 -4.84
CA VAL A 689 2.46 18.92 -4.27
C VAL A 689 1.09 18.36 -4.64
N SER A 690 0.03 19.15 -4.48
CA SER A 690 -1.35 18.75 -4.77
C SER A 690 -2.05 19.83 -5.60
N ARG A 691 -2.50 19.49 -6.81
CA ARG A 691 -2.98 20.46 -7.81
C ARG A 691 -4.48 20.43 -8.09
N GLY A 692 -5.25 19.75 -7.24
CA GLY A 692 -6.70 19.76 -7.31
C GLY A 692 -7.29 21.18 -7.09
N ASP A 693 -8.60 21.28 -6.96
CA ASP A 693 -9.24 22.51 -6.47
C ASP A 693 -9.00 22.67 -4.97
N ILE A 694 -7.74 22.98 -4.63
CA ILE A 694 -7.26 23.00 -3.26
C ILE A 694 -7.96 24.07 -2.43
N LYS A 695 -8.32 25.21 -3.03
CA LYS A 695 -9.05 26.26 -2.29
C LYS A 695 -10.40 25.74 -1.77
N ASN A 696 -11.18 25.08 -2.63
CA ASN A 696 -12.46 24.50 -2.21
C ASN A 696 -12.25 23.28 -1.30
N PHE A 697 -11.21 22.49 -1.52
CA PHE A 697 -10.82 21.41 -0.60
C PHE A 697 -10.57 21.94 0.82
N LEU A 698 -9.71 22.95 0.98
CA LEU A 698 -9.37 23.56 2.27
C LEU A 698 -10.61 24.16 2.95
N LYS A 699 -11.50 24.81 2.20
CA LYS A 699 -12.80 25.27 2.72
C LYS A 699 -13.64 24.13 3.27
N LEU A 700 -13.75 23.00 2.56
CA LEU A 700 -14.49 21.82 3.03
C LEU A 700 -13.88 21.25 4.33
N LEU A 701 -12.55 21.23 4.45
CA LEU A 701 -11.86 20.83 5.69
C LEU A 701 -12.23 21.74 6.87
N CYS A 702 -12.41 23.04 6.61
CA CYS A 702 -12.83 24.03 7.59
C CYS A 702 -14.35 24.05 7.87
N GLY A 703 -15.14 23.12 7.32
CA GLY A 703 -16.59 23.08 7.54
C GLY A 703 -17.36 24.15 6.74
N LEU A 704 -16.86 24.51 5.57
CA LEU A 704 -17.51 25.41 4.61
C LEU A 704 -17.93 24.63 3.34
N GLU A 705 -18.54 25.32 2.36
CA GLU A 705 -18.88 24.77 1.03
C GLU A 705 -19.74 23.49 1.07
N GLY A 706 -20.65 23.40 2.05
CA GLY A 706 -21.58 22.29 2.24
C GLY A 706 -21.10 21.22 3.24
N SER A 707 -19.84 21.26 3.67
CA SER A 707 -19.42 20.50 4.86
C SER A 707 -20.03 21.13 6.10
N LYS A 708 -20.73 20.35 6.94
CA LYS A 708 -21.46 20.91 8.10
C LYS A 708 -20.62 21.02 9.38
N LYS A 709 -19.36 20.58 9.35
CA LYS A 709 -18.46 20.55 10.51
C LYS A 709 -17.01 20.54 9.99
N PRO A 710 -16.08 21.31 10.61
CA PRO A 710 -14.66 21.15 10.32
C PRO A 710 -14.18 19.74 10.64
N ILE A 711 -13.24 19.22 9.84
CA ILE A 711 -12.55 17.99 10.21
C ILE A 711 -11.67 18.25 11.45
N ASP A 712 -11.30 17.20 12.17
CA ASP A 712 -10.39 17.36 13.30
C ASP A 712 -8.94 17.31 12.83
N LEU A 713 -8.58 16.30 12.01
CA LEU A 713 -7.20 16.05 11.62
C LEU A 713 -7.07 15.61 10.15
N LEU A 714 -6.13 16.20 9.42
CA LEU A 714 -5.63 15.71 8.14
C LEU A 714 -4.23 15.13 8.32
N LEU A 715 -4.01 13.92 7.82
CA LEU A 715 -2.75 13.22 7.79
C LEU A 715 -2.25 13.11 6.34
N CYS A 716 -1.01 13.54 6.11
CA CYS A 716 -0.38 13.55 4.78
C CYS A 716 1.10 13.13 4.80
N GLY A 717 1.69 12.94 3.62
CA GLY A 717 3.09 12.52 3.38
C GLY A 717 3.82 13.39 2.36
N HIS A 718 4.67 12.77 1.53
CA HIS A 718 5.33 13.33 0.34
C HIS A 718 6.69 14.04 0.53
N ASP A 719 6.76 15.21 1.19
CA ASP A 719 8.01 15.99 1.25
C ASP A 719 9.03 15.49 2.29
N HIS A 720 8.74 14.38 2.98
CA HIS A 720 9.60 13.76 3.99
C HIS A 720 9.96 14.70 5.17
N ILE A 721 9.13 15.70 5.42
CA ILE A 721 9.28 16.74 6.43
C ILE A 721 8.13 16.64 7.43
N SER A 722 8.44 16.76 8.72
CA SER A 722 7.42 16.90 9.77
C SER A 722 6.97 18.35 9.87
N SER A 723 5.75 18.64 9.43
CA SER A 723 5.15 19.99 9.54
C SER A 723 3.72 19.89 10.06
N GLU A 724 3.30 20.89 10.83
CA GLU A 724 1.93 20.97 11.33
C GLU A 724 1.36 22.35 11.04
N ILE A 725 0.23 22.37 10.34
CA ILE A 725 -0.43 23.59 9.89
C ILE A 725 -1.84 23.62 10.46
N ARG A 726 -2.16 24.71 11.17
CA ARG A 726 -3.52 25.00 11.61
C ARG A 726 -4.13 26.02 10.67
N LEU A 727 -5.39 25.80 10.30
CA LEU A 727 -6.14 26.71 9.42
C LEU A 727 -7.30 27.36 10.16
N LYS A 728 -7.55 28.64 9.86
CA LYS A 728 -8.79 29.34 10.22
C LYS A 728 -9.33 30.11 9.01
N TRP A 729 -10.62 30.44 9.08
CA TRP A 729 -11.28 31.22 8.05
C TRP A 729 -12.00 32.40 8.71
N LYS A 730 -11.60 33.63 8.38
CA LYS A 730 -12.14 34.86 8.95
C LYS A 730 -12.40 35.87 7.84
N ASN A 731 -13.60 36.48 7.82
CA ASN A 731 -13.99 37.49 6.82
C ASN A 731 -13.67 37.06 5.37
N ASN A 732 -14.02 35.83 5.01
CA ASN A 732 -13.69 35.22 3.70
C ASN A 732 -12.21 35.06 3.35
N ARG A 733 -11.31 35.25 4.31
CA ARG A 733 -9.87 35.11 4.17
C ARG A 733 -9.37 33.95 5.02
N MET A 734 -8.56 33.09 4.41
CA MET A 734 -7.92 31.99 5.12
C MET A 734 -6.71 32.51 5.90
N GLU A 735 -6.50 31.98 7.09
CA GLU A 735 -5.39 32.29 7.98
C GLU A 735 -4.56 31.01 8.17
N TYR A 736 -3.24 31.12 8.01
CA TYR A 736 -2.29 30.02 8.11
C TYR A 736 -1.40 30.20 9.35
N TYR A 737 -1.30 29.14 10.12
CA TYR A 737 -0.48 29.10 11.32
C TYR A 737 0.37 27.84 11.29
N THR A 738 1.58 27.91 11.82
CA THR A 738 2.46 26.75 11.99
C THR A 738 3.06 26.77 13.38
N ASP A 739 3.18 25.60 13.98
CA ASP A 739 3.98 25.34 15.16
C ASP A 739 4.01 23.82 15.37
N PHE A 740 4.61 23.39 16.48
CA PHE A 740 4.51 22.03 16.96
C PHE A 740 3.31 21.84 17.88
N TYR A 741 2.12 21.76 17.28
CA TYR A 741 0.87 21.67 18.01
C TYR A 741 0.70 20.33 18.72
N SER A 742 1.22 19.22 18.17
CA SER A 742 1.08 17.90 18.78
C SER A 742 2.00 17.67 19.99
N GLU A 743 3.30 17.84 19.79
CA GLU A 743 4.38 17.54 20.73
C GLU A 743 5.59 18.44 20.46
N ASN A 744 6.42 18.73 21.47
CA ASN A 744 7.65 19.50 21.28
C ASN A 744 8.82 18.59 20.87
N PRO A 745 9.34 18.66 19.62
CA PRO A 745 10.52 17.90 19.24
C PRO A 745 11.79 18.53 19.83
N LEU A 746 12.90 17.79 19.83
CA LEU A 746 14.21 18.33 20.27
C LEU A 746 14.87 19.26 19.23
N ARG A 747 14.53 19.07 17.96
CA ARG A 747 15.13 19.79 16.83
C ARG A 747 14.05 20.20 15.84
N TYR A 748 14.28 21.34 15.19
CA TYR A 748 13.50 21.78 14.03
C TYR A 748 14.30 21.57 12.74
N HIS A 749 13.64 21.77 11.60
CA HIS A 749 14.29 21.83 10.29
C HIS A 749 15.39 22.89 10.29
N THR A 750 16.48 22.63 9.57
CA THR A 750 17.50 23.64 9.33
C THR A 750 16.84 24.85 8.66
N SER A 751 17.07 26.03 9.24
CA SER A 751 16.49 27.28 8.78
C SER A 751 17.57 28.22 8.26
N LYS A 752 17.12 29.31 7.66
CA LYS A 752 17.94 30.51 7.42
C LYS A 752 17.59 31.54 8.48
N LYS A 753 18.59 32.28 8.96
CA LYS A 753 18.44 33.45 9.83
C LYS A 753 19.13 34.64 9.17
N TYR A 754 18.43 35.74 9.06
CA TYR A 754 18.90 36.95 8.39
C TYR A 754 20.15 37.55 9.07
N LYS A 755 21.09 38.11 8.28
CA LYS A 755 22.39 38.63 8.76
C LYS A 755 22.84 39.91 8.03
N GLY A 756 22.03 40.96 8.07
CA GLY A 756 22.39 42.29 7.51
C GLY A 756 21.91 42.50 6.08
N GLU A 757 22.10 43.71 5.53
CA GLU A 757 21.43 44.22 4.32
C GLU A 757 21.48 43.33 3.06
N PHE A 758 20.60 43.62 2.09
CA PHE A 758 20.60 42.98 0.76
C PHE A 758 20.31 41.48 0.74
N GLY A 759 19.75 40.92 1.81
CA GLY A 759 19.27 39.54 1.84
C GLY A 759 20.30 38.51 2.30
N ALA A 760 21.40 38.98 2.91
CA ALA A 760 22.37 38.10 3.54
C ALA A 760 21.73 37.24 4.64
N TYR A 761 22.12 35.97 4.71
CA TYR A 761 21.60 35.03 5.71
C TYR A 761 22.67 34.02 6.16
N ASN A 762 22.46 33.49 7.35
CA ASN A 762 23.16 32.33 7.89
C ASN A 762 22.27 31.08 7.78
N LEU A 763 22.84 29.95 7.35
CA LEU A 763 22.23 28.65 7.60
C LEU A 763 22.39 28.31 9.09
N VAL A 764 21.30 27.92 9.74
CA VAL A 764 21.26 27.65 11.19
C VAL A 764 20.60 26.32 11.50
N LYS A 765 21.27 25.51 12.32
CA LYS A 765 20.67 24.37 13.00
C LYS A 765 19.79 24.88 14.12
N ILE A 766 18.65 24.23 14.33
CA ILE A 766 17.68 24.68 15.31
C ILE A 766 17.44 23.63 16.39
N ALA A 767 17.64 24.04 17.64
CA ALA A 767 17.35 23.23 18.82
C ALA A 767 16.17 23.85 19.59
N ILE A 768 15.20 23.04 19.96
CA ILE A 768 14.07 23.49 20.78
C ILE A 768 14.42 23.22 22.24
N LYS A 769 14.41 24.26 23.07
CA LYS A 769 14.93 24.20 24.44
C LYS A 769 14.06 25.01 25.40
N ALA A 770 13.65 24.37 26.50
CA ALA A 770 12.92 25.03 27.56
C ALA A 770 13.73 26.22 28.12
N GLY A 771 13.07 27.37 28.31
CA GLY A 771 13.70 28.60 28.81
C GLY A 771 14.49 29.41 27.76
N ALA A 772 14.63 28.93 26.52
CA ALA A 772 15.23 29.73 25.45
C ALA A 772 14.39 30.98 25.16
N ARG A 773 15.04 32.11 24.90
CA ARG A 773 14.36 33.37 24.55
C ARG A 773 14.11 33.43 23.04
N VAL A 774 13.00 34.05 22.66
CA VAL A 774 12.75 34.47 21.28
C VAL A 774 13.91 35.33 20.79
N ASN A 775 14.32 35.16 19.53
CA ASN A 775 15.36 35.95 18.87
C ASN A 775 16.76 35.92 19.50
N GLN A 776 17.07 34.91 20.33
CA GLN A 776 18.41 34.77 20.91
C GLN A 776 19.53 34.68 19.84
N PRO A 777 20.78 35.07 20.19
CA PRO A 777 21.89 35.10 19.24
C PRO A 777 22.28 33.71 18.74
N ILE A 778 22.83 33.67 17.52
CA ILE A 778 23.40 32.44 16.95
C ILE A 778 24.67 32.08 17.72
N ARG A 779 24.77 30.82 18.14
CA ARG A 779 25.98 30.24 18.72
C ARG A 779 26.75 29.47 17.65
N ILE A 780 28.07 29.45 17.73
CA ILE A 780 28.91 28.58 16.89
C ILE A 780 29.27 27.36 17.73
N ILE A 781 29.06 26.17 17.18
CA ILE A 781 29.39 24.88 17.81
C ILE A 781 30.27 24.06 16.85
N GLN A 782 31.03 23.11 17.38
CA GLN A 782 31.77 22.12 16.59
C GLN A 782 30.91 20.87 16.36
N GLU A 783 30.80 20.41 15.11
CA GLU A 783 30.17 19.14 14.74
C GLU A 783 31.01 18.45 13.66
N GLU A 784 31.49 17.23 13.92
CA GLU A 784 32.35 16.48 13.00
C GLU A 784 33.58 17.28 12.50
N GLY A 785 34.18 18.08 13.38
CA GLY A 785 35.34 18.92 13.06
C GLY A 785 35.03 20.19 12.25
N ASN A 786 33.76 20.59 12.17
CA ASN A 786 33.33 21.78 11.43
C ASN A 786 32.54 22.77 12.31
N ASP A 787 32.71 24.06 12.01
CA ASP A 787 31.89 25.15 12.57
C ASP A 787 30.44 25.06 12.07
N VAL A 788 29.50 24.87 12.99
CA VAL A 788 28.06 24.87 12.72
C VAL A 788 27.39 25.97 13.54
N LYS A 789 26.51 26.73 12.87
CA LYS A 789 25.71 27.78 13.51
C LYS A 789 24.45 27.16 14.13
N LEU A 790 24.28 27.32 15.44
CA LEU A 790 23.17 26.83 16.23
C LEU A 790 22.30 27.98 16.73
N LEU A 791 20.99 27.83 16.61
CA LEU A 791 19.98 28.69 17.21
C LEU A 791 19.09 27.84 18.12
N GLU A 792 19.12 28.09 19.43
CA GLU A 792 18.11 27.50 20.32
C GLU A 792 16.85 28.38 20.33
N ILE A 793 15.66 27.79 20.44
CA ILE A 793 14.37 28.50 20.40
C ILE A 793 13.39 27.86 21.39
N PRO A 794 12.37 28.61 21.88
CA PRO A 794 11.43 28.07 22.85
C PRO A 794 10.53 26.95 22.28
N PRO A 795 10.10 26.01 23.14
CA PRO A 795 9.07 25.02 22.80
C PRO A 795 7.69 25.68 22.71
N TYR A 796 6.79 25.07 21.95
CA TYR A 796 5.38 25.43 21.97
C TYR A 796 4.81 25.22 23.37
N SER A 797 4.11 26.24 23.89
CA SER A 797 3.70 26.29 25.29
C SER A 797 2.42 25.52 25.62
N LYS A 798 1.67 25.08 24.59
CA LYS A 798 0.37 24.41 24.76
C LYS A 798 0.22 23.18 23.84
N PRO A 799 1.21 22.27 23.76
CA PRO A 799 1.11 21.12 22.87
C PRO A 799 -0.05 20.21 23.30
N LEU A 800 -0.68 19.55 22.33
CA LEU A 800 -1.82 18.65 22.53
C LEU A 800 -1.50 17.64 23.62
N ASN A 801 -0.30 17.04 23.60
CA ASN A 801 0.06 15.95 24.50
C ASN A 801 0.09 16.36 25.99
N GLU A 802 0.31 17.64 26.28
CA GLU A 802 0.38 18.22 27.63
C GLU A 802 -0.91 18.99 28.01
N ALA A 803 -1.77 19.31 27.05
CA ALA A 803 -3.00 20.05 27.32
C ALA A 803 -3.95 19.29 28.27
N SER A 804 -4.38 19.94 29.35
CA SER A 804 -5.32 19.34 30.32
C SER A 804 -6.75 19.22 29.78
N ASN A 805 -7.23 20.25 29.05
CA ASN A 805 -8.54 20.24 28.41
C ASN A 805 -8.43 20.02 26.89
N LYS A 806 -8.52 18.75 26.46
CA LYS A 806 -8.48 18.38 25.04
C LYS A 806 -9.64 18.96 24.21
N ARG A 807 -10.80 19.21 24.82
CA ARG A 807 -11.99 19.71 24.09
C ARG A 807 -11.73 21.13 23.59
N ASP A 808 -11.32 21.99 24.50
CA ASP A 808 -11.05 23.40 24.22
C ASP A 808 -9.84 23.52 23.30
N TRP A 809 -8.83 22.66 23.51
CA TRP A 809 -7.68 22.56 22.62
C TRP A 809 -8.13 22.30 21.17
N TRP A 810 -8.90 21.24 20.92
CA TRP A 810 -9.36 20.92 19.56
C TRP A 810 -10.35 21.95 18.99
N GLN A 811 -11.14 22.64 19.81
CA GLN A 811 -11.97 23.77 19.34
C GLN A 811 -11.12 24.90 18.77
N HIS A 812 -9.93 25.14 19.34
CA HIS A 812 -9.03 26.17 18.87
C HIS A 812 -8.17 25.73 17.67
N HIS A 813 -7.81 24.44 17.60
CA HIS A 813 -6.76 23.94 16.71
C HIS A 813 -7.23 23.23 15.43
N LYS A 814 -8.53 22.98 15.28
CA LYS A 814 -9.03 22.27 14.09
C LYS A 814 -9.44 23.20 12.94
N PRO A 815 -9.28 22.77 11.67
CA PRO A 815 -8.59 21.53 11.27
C PRO A 815 -7.07 21.66 11.47
N LEU A 816 -6.46 20.61 12.01
CA LEU A 816 -5.01 20.45 12.09
C LEU A 816 -4.55 19.59 10.93
N LEU A 817 -3.53 20.04 10.19
CA LEU A 817 -2.95 19.32 9.07
C LEU A 817 -1.54 18.90 9.49
N ILE A 818 -1.27 17.60 9.50
CA ILE A 818 0.03 17.05 9.86
C ILE A 818 0.61 16.34 8.65
N GLN A 819 1.78 16.80 8.23
CA GLN A 819 2.64 16.05 7.32
C GLN A 819 3.48 15.09 8.17
N GLY A 820 3.20 13.80 7.98
CA GLY A 820 3.83 12.71 8.70
C GLY A 820 5.26 12.44 8.24
N THR A 821 5.94 11.66 9.06
CA THR A 821 7.31 11.21 8.86
C THR A 821 7.36 10.02 7.92
N PRO A 822 8.31 9.95 6.96
CA PRO A 822 8.39 8.82 6.05
C PRO A 822 8.84 7.56 6.80
N LEU A 823 8.23 6.43 6.44
CA LEU A 823 8.68 5.12 6.90
C LEU A 823 9.78 4.54 5.98
N GLY A 824 9.75 4.94 4.71
CA GLY A 824 10.59 4.38 3.66
C GLY A 824 11.89 5.15 3.38
N PRO A 825 12.10 5.63 2.14
CA PRO A 825 13.30 6.37 1.74
C PRO A 825 13.43 7.70 2.49
N THR A 826 14.67 8.16 2.66
CA THR A 826 14.95 9.52 3.13
C THR A 826 15.92 10.26 2.22
N GLU A 827 15.56 11.50 1.88
CA GLU A 827 16.29 12.30 0.88
C GLU A 827 17.66 12.79 1.36
N HIS A 828 17.97 12.69 2.65
CA HIS A 828 19.13 13.36 3.25
C HIS A 828 19.96 12.44 4.13
N THR A 829 20.82 11.64 3.51
CA THR A 829 21.78 10.80 4.22
C THR A 829 23.12 11.51 4.43
N ASN A 830 23.82 11.19 5.52
CA ASN A 830 25.11 11.83 5.83
C ASN A 830 26.18 11.56 4.77
N ARG A 831 26.05 10.46 3.99
CA ARG A 831 27.04 10.07 2.98
C ARG A 831 26.96 10.86 1.67
N THR A 832 25.86 11.56 1.41
CA THR A 832 25.68 12.37 0.19
C THR A 832 25.64 13.88 0.45
N ARG A 833 25.74 14.32 1.71
CA ARG A 833 25.77 15.74 2.07
C ARG A 833 27.16 16.35 1.82
N LYS A 834 27.19 17.58 1.30
CA LYS A 834 28.40 18.42 1.28
C LYS A 834 28.57 19.01 2.69
N LEU A 835 29.61 18.61 3.42
CA LEU A 835 30.01 19.25 4.67
C LEU A 835 30.82 20.53 4.37
N PRO A 836 30.74 21.61 5.18
CA PRO A 836 30.03 21.76 6.44
C PRO A 836 28.62 22.36 6.28
N ALA A 837 27.60 21.53 6.08
CA ALA A 837 26.20 21.95 6.03
C ALA A 837 25.44 21.46 7.27
N PRO A 838 24.60 22.30 7.92
CA PRO A 838 23.80 21.85 9.06
C PRO A 838 22.87 20.68 8.71
N SER A 839 22.93 19.62 9.51
CA SER A 839 22.16 18.40 9.31
C SER A 839 20.64 18.62 9.51
N GLN A 840 19.81 18.16 8.57
CA GLN A 840 18.37 18.08 8.77
C GLN A 840 18.05 16.98 9.80
N PRO A 841 17.08 17.19 10.72
CA PRO A 841 16.63 16.13 11.61
C PRO A 841 16.02 14.98 10.79
N SER A 842 16.44 13.76 11.06
CA SER A 842 15.81 12.56 10.51
C SER A 842 14.50 12.31 11.27
N ASN A 843 13.43 12.96 10.84
CA ASN A 843 12.09 12.69 11.36
C ASN A 843 11.54 11.45 10.64
N GLU A 844 12.16 10.28 10.83
CA GLU A 844 11.77 9.01 10.19
C GLU A 844 10.90 8.18 11.12
N GLY A 845 9.89 7.50 10.60
CA GLY A 845 9.07 6.56 11.37
C GLY A 845 7.58 6.72 11.13
N CYS A 846 6.78 6.77 12.20
CA CYS A 846 5.33 6.88 12.11
C CYS A 846 4.76 7.78 13.22
N LYS A 847 3.45 8.07 13.15
CA LYS A 847 2.71 8.78 14.21
C LYS A 847 1.71 7.83 14.87
N LEU A 848 1.64 7.83 16.19
CA LEU A 848 0.66 7.10 16.99
C LEU A 848 -0.39 8.07 17.53
N LEU A 849 -1.63 7.91 17.09
CA LEU A 849 -2.79 8.66 17.54
C LEU A 849 -3.50 7.85 18.62
N ILE A 850 -3.68 8.46 19.79
CA ILE A 850 -4.40 7.86 20.91
C ILE A 850 -5.73 8.59 21.07
N ILE A 851 -6.84 7.88 20.90
CA ILE A 851 -8.18 8.42 21.06
C ILE A 851 -8.74 7.93 22.39
N ARG A 852 -9.17 8.86 23.25
CA ARG A 852 -9.81 8.55 24.54
C ARG A 852 -11.09 9.34 24.71
N LYS A 853 -12.14 8.68 25.22
CA LYS A 853 -13.47 9.28 25.43
C LYS A 853 -13.95 10.05 24.21
N ASN A 854 -13.77 9.47 23.02
CA ASN A 854 -14.14 10.03 21.73
C ASN A 854 -13.40 11.32 21.32
N LYS A 855 -12.18 11.57 21.83
CA LYS A 855 -11.32 12.72 21.46
C LYS A 855 -9.90 12.24 21.15
N ILE A 856 -9.21 12.89 20.22
CA ILE A 856 -7.77 12.65 20.03
C ILE A 856 -7.06 13.24 21.25
N ASP A 857 -6.51 12.36 22.08
CA ASP A 857 -5.90 12.69 23.37
C ASP A 857 -4.40 12.99 23.21
N LYS A 858 -3.70 12.15 22.44
CA LYS A 858 -2.28 12.27 22.14
C LYS A 858 -1.97 11.95 20.67
N ILE A 859 -0.92 12.58 20.16
CA ILE A 859 -0.27 12.27 18.89
C ILE A 859 1.23 12.17 19.18
N LEU A 860 1.81 10.98 19.01
CA LEU A 860 3.20 10.69 19.38
C LEU A 860 4.01 10.31 18.14
N HIS A 861 5.21 10.86 17.98
CA HIS A 861 6.15 10.35 16.97
C HIS A 861 6.87 9.10 17.46
N ILE A 862 6.81 8.03 16.67
CA ILE A 862 7.58 6.81 16.87
C ILE A 862 8.67 6.78 15.81
N SER A 863 9.92 6.96 16.25
CA SER A 863 11.05 7.01 15.34
C SER A 863 11.33 5.64 14.71
N ARG A 864 11.92 5.60 13.52
CA ARG A 864 12.36 4.36 12.87
C ARG A 864 13.35 3.55 13.74
N ARG A 865 14.19 4.23 14.53
CA ARG A 865 15.08 3.60 15.51
C ARG A 865 14.31 2.88 16.61
N GLU A 866 13.14 3.39 17.01
CA GLU A 866 12.28 2.71 17.97
C GLU A 866 11.62 1.49 17.35
N LEU A 867 11.17 1.59 16.09
CA LEU A 867 10.53 0.48 15.37
C LEU A 867 11.45 -0.73 15.21
N SER A 868 12.76 -0.51 15.01
CA SER A 868 13.74 -1.58 14.79
C SER A 868 14.18 -2.31 16.06
N LYS A 869 13.75 -1.87 17.25
CA LYS A 869 14.07 -2.56 18.51
C LYS A 869 13.38 -3.92 18.58
N SER A 870 13.95 -4.83 19.38
CA SER A 870 13.34 -6.13 19.66
C SER A 870 12.38 -6.10 20.86
N ASN A 871 12.55 -5.15 21.78
CA ASN A 871 11.67 -4.90 22.91
C ASN A 871 11.19 -3.46 22.86
N TYR A 872 9.88 -3.26 22.97
CA TYR A 872 9.25 -1.95 22.86
C TYR A 872 8.87 -1.42 24.24
N THR A 873 9.20 -0.16 24.50
CA THR A 873 8.79 0.52 25.73
C THR A 873 7.58 1.38 25.47
N ILE A 874 6.50 1.16 26.20
CA ILE A 874 5.31 2.01 26.15
C ILE A 874 5.53 3.19 27.10
N SER A 875 5.27 4.41 26.63
CA SER A 875 5.27 5.59 27.49
C SER A 875 4.28 5.41 28.64
N LYS A 876 4.67 5.75 29.86
CA LYS A 876 3.80 5.64 31.06
C LYS A 876 2.47 6.38 30.91
N ASP A 877 2.44 7.40 30.05
CA ASP A 877 1.25 8.22 29.79
C ASP A 877 0.28 7.60 28.76
N VAL A 878 0.61 6.43 28.21
CA VAL A 878 -0.24 5.70 27.27
C VAL A 878 -0.84 4.49 27.98
N HIS A 879 -2.13 4.59 28.31
CA HIS A 879 -2.85 3.52 28.99
C HIS A 879 -3.52 2.55 28.00
N PRO A 880 -3.21 1.24 28.07
CA PRO A 880 -3.92 0.18 27.36
C PRO A 880 -5.44 0.21 27.50
N VAL A 881 -6.16 -0.15 26.43
CA VAL A 881 -7.59 -0.45 26.53
C VAL A 881 -7.74 -1.90 26.99
N THR A 882 -8.28 -2.10 28.20
CA THR A 882 -8.51 -3.44 28.74
C THR A 882 -9.89 -3.97 28.36
N PHE A 883 -9.93 -5.12 27.68
CA PHE A 883 -11.18 -5.80 27.36
C PHE A 883 -11.41 -6.91 28.39
N LYS A 884 -12.41 -6.74 29.28
CA LYS A 884 -12.77 -7.78 30.25
C LYS A 884 -13.23 -9.05 29.52
N SER A 885 -12.45 -10.13 29.64
CA SER A 885 -12.90 -11.49 29.35
C SER A 885 -13.92 -11.88 30.43
N THR A 886 -15.20 -12.00 30.07
CA THR A 886 -16.20 -12.61 30.95
C THR A 886 -16.33 -14.09 30.64
N ILE A 887 -15.21 -14.81 30.69
CA ILE A 887 -15.24 -16.27 30.78
C ILE A 887 -15.06 -16.60 32.26
N LYS A 888 -16.17 -16.80 32.99
CA LYS A 888 -16.11 -17.52 34.26
C LYS A 888 -15.62 -18.93 33.96
N PRO A 889 -14.53 -19.44 34.55
CA PRO A 889 -14.19 -20.84 34.43
C PRO A 889 -15.37 -21.67 34.97
N SER A 890 -15.80 -22.65 34.19
CA SER A 890 -16.79 -23.64 34.64
C SER A 890 -16.18 -24.39 35.81
N SER A 891 -16.74 -24.19 37.00
CA SER A 891 -16.47 -24.97 38.19
C SER A 891 -17.05 -26.37 38.00
N THR A 892 -16.38 -27.23 37.25
CA THR A 892 -16.64 -28.67 37.22
C THR A 892 -15.32 -29.39 37.00
N ASN A 893 -14.50 -29.43 38.04
CA ASN A 893 -13.54 -30.51 38.27
C ASN A 893 -13.83 -31.06 39.66
N ALA A 894 -14.88 -31.88 39.76
CA ALA A 894 -14.93 -32.88 40.82
C ALA A 894 -13.94 -33.98 40.40
N PRO A 895 -12.97 -34.35 41.24
CA PRO A 895 -12.03 -35.42 40.91
C PRO A 895 -12.79 -36.74 40.83
N LEU A 896 -12.62 -37.45 39.71
CA LEU A 896 -13.01 -38.85 39.57
C LEU A 896 -12.20 -39.67 40.58
N THR A 897 -12.84 -40.04 41.69
CA THR A 897 -12.39 -41.13 42.54
C THR A 897 -12.61 -42.43 41.79
N THR A 898 -11.52 -43.07 41.40
CA THR A 898 -11.49 -44.47 40.99
C THR A 898 -11.87 -45.36 42.17
N ASN A 899 -12.90 -46.20 42.01
CA ASN A 899 -13.04 -47.46 42.73
C ASN A 899 -13.86 -48.44 41.88
N LEU A 900 -13.17 -49.53 41.51
CA LEU A 900 -13.60 -50.83 40.97
C LEU A 900 -14.34 -50.85 39.62
#